data_AF-A0A2E0BTT0-F1
#
_entry.id   AF-A0A2E0BTT0-F1
#
_cell.length_a   1.000
_cell.length_b   1.000
_cell.length_c   1.000
_cell.angle_alpha   90.00
_cell.angle_beta   90.00
_cell.angle_gamma   90.00
#
_symmetry.space_group_name_H-M   'P 1'
#
loop_
_entity.id
_entity.type
_entity.pdbx_description
1 polymer ?
#
loop_
_entity_poly.entity_id
_entity_poly.type
_entity_poly.pdbx_seq_one_letter_code
_entity_poly.pdbx_strand_id
1 'polypeptide(L)'
;MAEEQTTPEALEAPPEDDQRVTQELFKRAGETTFRSVDERVFEFSFSSEFPVQRSYGNEVLSHEPGAMDASRLTGQAPLLFNHDMDRVIGVVERGYVDKDKKKGIARVRFSRNSFAQEVLNDVRDGIMSSVSVGYRINEMEEQGDDFVATKWAPYEISVVASAADPRVGFGRSLIEETNLSEGSAKAQPAAEVAPPNPVEDRKVTTTPDLEVVRAEAEKKALSNERARVASIRQLCTDHGLPKLGQHAEDNGLSIEETRELALKELRNKPVETVAPIDLGGAQRETKVDYSVVSGLLAAARGDWSSREAGFVREMSQEIERKGGVMRTAERSFFVPYSALAKRATHVTSTAGAGGNLVATDLLADEFVESLANNEGVMAMGPRILSGLVGNIDIPRRSGSSTAYWISTETTAITQSESTFDQVSMAPKQLAALSKFSRQTMQQTTPGIEDLVRDDLNKKIRLALDLALLSGSGSNGQPTGILNTTGIGSVAMGTNGGNITMEAVIDLENELGQDNALTGNLGYLTNSKVMTQLKKLRAGGSAAGDGVFLYNTDLSAIGRGPTPGAINGYPILPSNQVPSNLTKGTSSSNCSAMLYGNFDDCVVGLWGSGVEITLGEDSDDFSKMLTSVRAVTTMDMVVTRAESFAAILDITA
;
A
#
# COMPACT_ATOMS: atom_id res chain seq x y z
N MET A 1 -47.86 71.49 -22.84
CA MET A 1 -46.50 71.63 -23.41
C MET A 1 -45.92 70.23 -23.36
N ALA A 2 -45.96 69.49 -24.48
CA ALA A 2 -44.86 69.42 -25.46
C ALA A 2 -43.60 68.83 -24.81
N GLU A 3 -42.89 67.83 -25.31
CA GLU A 3 -42.87 66.98 -26.51
C GLU A 3 -41.89 65.84 -26.12
N GLU A 4 -42.17 64.58 -26.46
CA GLU A 4 -41.40 63.78 -27.44
C GLU A 4 -39.93 63.50 -27.02
N GLN A 5 -39.48 62.26 -26.81
CA GLN A 5 -39.16 61.32 -27.90
C GLN A 5 -39.14 59.84 -27.44
N THR A 6 -39.72 59.03 -28.32
CA THR A 6 -39.84 57.56 -28.42
C THR A 6 -38.49 56.83 -28.53
N THR A 7 -38.34 55.58 -28.06
CA THR A 7 -38.52 54.31 -28.83
C THR A 7 -37.93 53.12 -28.01
N PRO A 8 -38.11 51.83 -28.35
CA PRO A 8 -39.38 51.08 -28.39
C PRO A 8 -39.29 49.63 -27.79
N GLU A 9 -40.42 49.18 -27.25
CA GLU A 9 -41.06 47.86 -27.47
C GLU A 9 -40.23 46.54 -27.52
N ALA A 10 -40.44 45.68 -26.51
CA ALA A 10 -40.48 44.23 -26.68
C ALA A 10 -41.63 43.67 -25.82
N LEU A 11 -42.79 43.48 -26.46
CA LEU A 11 -43.98 42.85 -25.89
C LEU A 11 -43.77 41.33 -25.80
N GLU A 12 -44.04 40.77 -24.62
CA GLU A 12 -44.15 39.33 -24.36
C GLU A 12 -45.25 38.67 -25.20
N ALA A 13 -44.97 37.47 -25.71
CA ALA A 13 -45.90 36.57 -26.38
C ALA A 13 -45.71 35.12 -25.82
N PRO A 14 -46.73 34.25 -25.93
CA PRO A 14 -47.22 33.34 -24.89
C PRO A 14 -46.57 31.92 -24.91
N PRO A 15 -46.90 31.00 -23.96
CA PRO A 15 -46.23 29.70 -23.88
C PRO A 15 -46.85 28.71 -24.86
N GLU A 16 -46.01 27.99 -25.61
CA GLU A 16 -46.40 26.79 -26.34
C GLU A 16 -45.79 25.56 -25.67
N ASP A 17 -46.70 24.64 -25.36
CA ASP A 17 -46.55 23.35 -24.71
C ASP A 17 -46.11 22.32 -25.77
N ASP A 18 -44.87 21.83 -25.70
CA ASP A 18 -44.42 20.63 -26.44
C ASP A 18 -43.88 19.61 -25.44
N GLN A 19 -44.78 18.88 -24.78
CA GLN A 19 -44.46 17.75 -23.93
C GLN A 19 -43.91 16.59 -24.76
N ARG A 20 -42.60 16.55 -24.95
CA ARG A 20 -41.88 15.28 -25.16
C ARG A 20 -41.83 14.55 -23.82
N VAL A 21 -42.74 13.60 -23.62
CA VAL A 21 -42.66 12.65 -22.49
C VAL A 21 -41.38 11.83 -22.65
N THR A 22 -40.32 12.22 -21.94
CA THR A 22 -39.12 11.39 -21.77
C THR A 22 -39.47 10.25 -20.82
N GLN A 23 -39.60 9.03 -21.35
CA GLN A 23 -39.76 7.81 -20.53
C GLN A 23 -38.44 7.54 -19.80
N GLU A 24 -38.44 7.62 -18.46
CA GLU A 24 -37.26 7.38 -17.65
C GLU A 24 -36.88 5.89 -17.62
N LEU A 25 -35.58 5.61 -17.78
CA LEU A 25 -35.01 4.26 -17.71
C LEU A 25 -34.24 4.11 -16.40
N PHE A 26 -34.44 2.98 -15.73
CA PHE A 26 -33.86 2.68 -14.42
C PHE A 26 -32.88 1.51 -14.50
N LYS A 27 -31.94 1.45 -13.55
CA LYS A 27 -30.91 0.40 -13.45
C LYS A 27 -30.77 -0.08 -11.99
N ARG A 28 -30.62 -1.38 -11.75
CA ARG A 28 -30.50 -1.96 -10.40
C ARG A 28 -29.71 -3.26 -10.37
N ALA A 29 -28.80 -3.43 -9.40
CA ALA A 29 -27.79 -4.50 -9.36
C ALA A 29 -27.76 -5.37 -8.10
N GLY A 30 -27.18 -6.59 -8.08
CA GLY A 30 -27.09 -7.44 -6.88
C GLY A 30 -26.17 -8.65 -6.85
N GLU A 31 -26.27 -9.52 -5.82
CA GLU A 31 -25.50 -10.77 -5.63
C GLU A 31 -26.34 -12.05 -5.31
N THR A 32 -26.09 -13.22 -5.93
CA THR A 32 -26.91 -14.46 -5.75
C THR A 32 -26.16 -15.76 -5.99
N THR A 33 -26.85 -16.90 -5.86
CA THR A 33 -26.36 -18.24 -6.18
C THR A 33 -26.64 -18.63 -7.64
N PHE A 34 -25.70 -19.29 -8.31
CA PHE A 34 -25.85 -19.68 -9.71
C PHE A 34 -25.87 -21.20 -9.92
N ARG A 35 -26.42 -21.60 -11.05
CA ARG A 35 -26.27 -22.95 -11.63
C ARG A 35 -25.60 -22.82 -12.98
N SER A 36 -24.38 -23.36 -13.10
CA SER A 36 -23.77 -23.57 -14.42
C SER A 36 -24.60 -24.61 -15.16
N VAL A 37 -25.05 -24.27 -16.37
CA VAL A 37 -25.81 -25.18 -17.24
C VAL A 37 -24.89 -25.80 -18.30
N ASP A 38 -23.86 -25.06 -18.72
CA ASP A 38 -22.81 -25.41 -19.68
C ASP A 38 -21.61 -24.46 -19.48
N GLU A 39 -20.46 -24.72 -20.09
CA GLU A 39 -19.22 -23.95 -19.91
C GLU A 39 -19.42 -22.43 -20.05
N ARG A 40 -20.29 -21.97 -20.95
CA ARG A 40 -20.53 -20.53 -21.20
C ARG A 40 -21.96 -20.09 -20.92
N VAL A 41 -22.78 -20.93 -20.26
CA VAL A 41 -24.20 -20.67 -20.04
C VAL A 41 -24.54 -20.74 -18.56
N PHE A 42 -25.10 -19.66 -18.05
CA PHE A 42 -25.38 -19.47 -16.63
C PHE A 42 -26.84 -19.13 -16.40
N GLU A 43 -27.39 -19.59 -15.29
CA GLU A 43 -28.71 -19.21 -14.80
C GLU A 43 -28.61 -18.65 -13.37
N PHE A 44 -29.17 -17.46 -13.14
CA PHE A 44 -29.11 -16.71 -11.87
C PHE A 44 -30.30 -15.75 -11.72
N SER A 45 -30.51 -15.23 -10.50
CA SER A 45 -31.49 -14.16 -10.27
C SER A 45 -30.90 -12.78 -10.55
N PHE A 46 -31.61 -11.95 -11.32
CA PHE A 46 -31.21 -10.58 -11.68
C PHE A 46 -32.05 -9.47 -11.01
N SER A 47 -33.15 -9.82 -10.35
CA SER A 47 -34.02 -8.87 -9.64
C SER A 47 -34.77 -9.52 -8.47
N SER A 48 -35.10 -8.74 -7.44
CA SER A 48 -35.80 -9.16 -6.21
C SER A 48 -36.77 -8.09 -5.71
N GLU A 49 -37.43 -8.28 -4.57
CA GLU A 49 -38.23 -7.25 -3.91
C GLU A 49 -37.41 -6.37 -2.93
N PHE A 50 -36.07 -6.37 -3.00
CA PHE A 50 -35.23 -5.47 -2.18
C PHE A 50 -35.53 -3.99 -2.49
N PRO A 51 -35.83 -3.13 -1.49
CA PRO A 51 -36.04 -1.70 -1.70
C PRO A 51 -34.75 -0.98 -2.07
N VAL A 52 -34.77 -0.19 -3.14
CA VAL A 52 -33.62 0.59 -3.61
C VAL A 52 -33.93 2.09 -3.52
N GLN A 53 -33.06 2.83 -2.85
CA GLN A 53 -33.22 4.27 -2.68
C GLN A 53 -33.16 5.01 -4.02
N ARG A 54 -34.19 5.82 -4.30
CA ARG A 54 -34.28 6.77 -5.41
C ARG A 54 -34.49 8.19 -4.89
N SER A 55 -34.44 9.16 -5.81
CA SER A 55 -34.74 10.57 -5.53
C SER A 55 -36.16 10.79 -5.00
N TYR A 56 -37.10 9.91 -5.35
CA TYR A 56 -38.51 10.00 -4.97
C TYR A 56 -38.91 9.10 -3.78
N GLY A 57 -38.01 8.23 -3.29
CA GLY A 57 -38.29 7.29 -2.19
C GLY A 57 -37.64 5.93 -2.42
N ASN A 58 -38.01 4.95 -1.59
CA ASN A 58 -37.57 3.57 -1.77
C ASN A 58 -38.39 2.88 -2.86
N GLU A 59 -37.73 2.45 -3.94
CA GLU A 59 -38.37 1.76 -5.06
C GLU A 59 -38.30 0.24 -4.86
N VAL A 60 -39.44 -0.44 -4.93
CA VAL A 60 -39.58 -1.90 -4.85
C VAL A 60 -40.14 -2.44 -6.17
N LEU A 61 -39.47 -3.41 -6.79
CA LEU A 61 -39.97 -4.08 -7.99
C LEU A 61 -40.86 -5.25 -7.59
N SER A 62 -42.14 -5.23 -8.01
CA SER A 62 -43.05 -6.34 -7.71
C SER A 62 -42.75 -7.56 -8.59
N HIS A 63 -42.73 -8.75 -8.00
CA HIS A 63 -42.64 -10.03 -8.71
C HIS A 63 -43.96 -10.81 -8.68
N GLU A 64 -45.08 -10.15 -8.38
CA GLU A 64 -46.42 -10.76 -8.47
C GLU A 64 -46.74 -11.20 -9.91
N PRO A 65 -47.62 -12.20 -10.10
CA PRO A 65 -47.98 -12.67 -11.43
C PRO A 65 -48.50 -11.54 -12.32
N GLY A 66 -47.75 -11.23 -13.39
CA GLY A 66 -48.10 -10.17 -14.35
C GLY A 66 -47.42 -8.82 -14.11
N ALA A 67 -46.64 -8.66 -13.03
CA ALA A 67 -45.92 -7.42 -12.74
C ALA A 67 -44.69 -7.21 -13.65
N MET A 68 -43.92 -8.26 -13.91
CA MET A 68 -42.74 -8.20 -14.79
C MET A 68 -43.08 -8.63 -16.23
N ASP A 69 -42.94 -7.71 -17.18
CA ASP A 69 -42.99 -8.01 -18.61
C ASP A 69 -41.61 -8.40 -19.16
N ALA A 70 -41.32 -9.70 -19.16
CA ALA A 70 -40.05 -10.25 -19.65
C ALA A 70 -39.96 -10.43 -21.17
N SER A 71 -40.95 -9.95 -21.94
CA SER A 71 -41.02 -10.17 -23.39
C SER A 71 -39.80 -9.65 -24.14
N ARG A 72 -39.27 -8.48 -23.74
CA ARG A 72 -38.07 -7.89 -24.34
C ARG A 72 -36.77 -8.57 -23.90
N LEU A 73 -36.77 -9.17 -22.72
CA LEU A 73 -35.61 -9.85 -22.13
C LEU A 73 -35.42 -11.26 -22.71
N THR A 74 -36.53 -11.92 -23.09
CA THR A 74 -36.50 -13.28 -23.64
C THR A 74 -36.29 -13.28 -25.15
N GLY A 75 -35.13 -13.75 -25.61
CA GLY A 75 -34.91 -14.13 -27.00
C GLY A 75 -33.90 -13.32 -27.81
N GLN A 76 -33.30 -12.24 -27.25
CA GLN A 76 -32.10 -11.57 -27.79
C GLN A 76 -31.60 -10.33 -27.00
N ALA A 77 -32.03 -10.11 -25.74
CA ALA A 77 -31.52 -8.96 -24.99
C ALA A 77 -30.01 -9.07 -24.73
N PRO A 78 -29.27 -7.96 -24.73
CA PRO A 78 -27.83 -7.99 -24.53
C PRO A 78 -27.48 -8.29 -23.07
N LEU A 79 -26.43 -9.10 -22.89
CA LEU A 79 -25.68 -9.14 -21.64
C LEU A 79 -24.51 -8.16 -21.77
N LEU A 80 -24.42 -7.19 -20.87
CA LEU A 80 -23.49 -6.06 -20.95
C LEU A 80 -22.45 -6.07 -19.84
N PHE A 81 -21.43 -5.23 -20.00
CA PHE A 81 -20.50 -4.87 -18.92
C PHE A 81 -20.76 -3.44 -18.45
N ASN A 82 -20.98 -3.23 -17.15
CA ASN A 82 -21.25 -1.93 -16.53
C ASN A 82 -22.32 -1.07 -17.23
N HIS A 83 -23.38 -1.70 -17.75
CA HIS A 83 -24.49 -1.06 -18.48
C HIS A 83 -24.10 -0.27 -19.74
N ASP A 84 -22.91 -0.54 -20.26
CA ASP A 84 -22.41 0.09 -21.47
C ASP A 84 -23.00 -0.64 -22.69
N MET A 85 -23.85 0.05 -23.44
CA MET A 85 -24.51 -0.50 -24.64
C MET A 85 -23.51 -0.87 -25.75
N ASP A 86 -22.29 -0.30 -25.71
CA ASP A 86 -21.23 -0.61 -26.67
C ASP A 86 -20.37 -1.80 -26.21
N ARG A 87 -20.52 -2.27 -24.97
CA ARG A 87 -19.76 -3.40 -24.40
C ARG A 87 -20.63 -4.63 -24.15
N VAL A 88 -21.06 -5.23 -25.25
CA VAL A 88 -21.83 -6.49 -25.24
C VAL A 88 -20.91 -7.69 -24.97
N ILE A 89 -21.14 -8.37 -23.85
CA ILE A 89 -20.37 -9.55 -23.41
C ILE A 89 -21.15 -10.86 -23.58
N GLY A 90 -22.43 -10.81 -23.97
CA GLY A 90 -23.22 -12.01 -24.21
C GLY A 90 -24.66 -11.72 -24.59
N VAL A 91 -25.52 -12.73 -24.44
CA VAL A 91 -26.95 -12.65 -24.73
C VAL A 91 -27.77 -13.26 -23.60
N VAL A 92 -28.92 -12.68 -23.31
CA VAL A 92 -29.94 -13.27 -22.44
C VAL A 92 -30.79 -14.22 -23.27
N GLU A 93 -30.69 -15.52 -23.00
CA GLU A 93 -31.44 -16.56 -23.71
C GLU A 93 -32.88 -16.66 -23.22
N ARG A 94 -33.10 -16.41 -21.91
CA ARG A 94 -34.43 -16.47 -21.30
C ARG A 94 -34.48 -15.65 -20.01
N GLY A 95 -35.57 -14.91 -19.80
CA GLY A 95 -35.88 -14.25 -18.52
C GLY A 95 -37.29 -14.64 -18.04
N TYR A 96 -37.45 -14.95 -16.76
CA TYR A 96 -38.75 -15.32 -16.18
C TYR A 96 -38.81 -14.99 -14.68
N VAL A 97 -40.01 -14.99 -14.09
CA VAL A 97 -40.17 -14.85 -12.63
C VAL A 97 -40.23 -16.22 -11.98
N ASP A 98 -39.39 -16.44 -10.97
CA ASP A 98 -39.56 -17.53 -10.00
C ASP A 98 -40.58 -17.08 -8.96
N LYS A 99 -41.77 -17.67 -9.03
CA LYS A 99 -42.93 -17.29 -8.19
C LYS A 99 -42.72 -17.63 -6.71
N ASP A 100 -41.98 -18.70 -6.43
CA ASP A 100 -41.78 -19.18 -5.06
C ASP A 100 -40.76 -18.30 -4.34
N LYS A 101 -39.74 -17.84 -5.08
CA LYS A 101 -38.67 -17.01 -4.54
C LYS A 101 -38.90 -15.50 -4.67
N LYS A 102 -39.94 -15.08 -5.41
CA LYS A 102 -40.21 -13.68 -5.77
C LYS A 102 -38.98 -12.99 -6.35
N LYS A 103 -38.38 -13.63 -7.37
CA LYS A 103 -37.17 -13.13 -8.06
C LYS A 103 -37.30 -13.26 -9.57
N GLY A 104 -36.70 -12.33 -10.31
CA GLY A 104 -36.49 -12.48 -11.74
C GLY A 104 -35.25 -13.34 -11.98
N ILE A 105 -35.40 -14.44 -12.75
CA ILE A 105 -34.34 -15.36 -13.14
C ILE A 105 -34.01 -15.16 -14.62
N ALA A 106 -32.71 -15.13 -14.93
CA ALA A 106 -32.22 -15.06 -16.31
C ALA A 106 -31.24 -16.19 -16.59
N ARG A 107 -31.38 -16.77 -17.79
CA ARG A 107 -30.40 -17.67 -18.40
C ARG A 107 -29.65 -16.89 -19.46
N VAL A 108 -28.34 -16.77 -19.31
CA VAL A 108 -27.46 -15.98 -20.19
C VAL A 108 -26.34 -16.83 -20.78
N ARG A 109 -25.87 -16.46 -21.96
CA ARG A 109 -24.71 -17.07 -22.61
C ARG A 109 -23.64 -16.03 -22.94
N PHE A 110 -22.42 -16.27 -22.47
CA PHE A 110 -21.28 -15.40 -22.73
C PHE A 110 -20.75 -15.54 -24.16
N SER A 111 -20.33 -14.40 -24.74
CA SER A 111 -19.70 -14.30 -26.06
C SER A 111 -18.33 -14.98 -26.06
N ARG A 112 -17.81 -15.32 -27.25
CA ARG A 112 -16.45 -15.87 -27.45
C ARG A 112 -15.38 -14.80 -27.68
N ASN A 113 -15.75 -13.51 -27.68
CA ASN A 113 -14.76 -12.44 -27.83
C ASN A 113 -13.84 -12.38 -26.60
N SER A 114 -12.62 -11.88 -26.78
CA SER A 114 -11.59 -11.86 -25.72
C SER A 114 -12.09 -11.17 -24.45
N PHE A 115 -12.71 -9.99 -24.59
CA PHE A 115 -13.21 -9.22 -23.46
C PHE A 115 -14.31 -9.97 -22.66
N ALA A 116 -15.26 -10.65 -23.33
CA ALA A 116 -16.25 -11.45 -22.62
C ALA A 116 -15.65 -12.70 -21.97
N GLN A 117 -14.55 -13.24 -22.50
CA GLN A 117 -13.84 -14.36 -21.88
C GLN A 117 -13.08 -13.92 -20.63
N GLU A 118 -12.49 -12.72 -20.62
CA GLU A 118 -11.91 -12.10 -19.42
C GLU A 118 -12.98 -11.93 -18.33
N VAL A 119 -14.11 -11.28 -18.66
CA VAL A 119 -15.22 -11.11 -17.71
C VAL A 119 -15.79 -12.46 -17.26
N LEU A 120 -15.89 -13.45 -18.15
CA LEU A 120 -16.34 -14.80 -17.79
C LEU A 120 -15.39 -15.49 -16.80
N ASN A 121 -14.08 -15.30 -16.95
CA ASN A 121 -13.10 -15.85 -16.02
C ASN A 121 -13.24 -15.18 -14.66
N ASP A 122 -13.36 -13.84 -14.60
CA ASP A 122 -13.57 -13.13 -13.34
C ASP A 122 -14.89 -13.53 -12.64
N VAL A 123 -15.94 -13.81 -13.42
CA VAL A 123 -17.22 -14.34 -12.90
C VAL A 123 -17.04 -15.76 -12.34
N ARG A 124 -16.26 -16.63 -13.01
CA ARG A 124 -15.97 -17.99 -12.54
C ARG A 124 -15.09 -17.99 -11.29
N ASP A 125 -14.14 -17.07 -11.21
CA ASP A 125 -13.22 -16.90 -10.10
C ASP A 125 -13.89 -16.21 -8.89
N GLY A 126 -15.15 -15.77 -9.05
CA GLY A 126 -15.91 -15.09 -8.00
C GLY A 126 -15.44 -13.65 -7.72
N ILE A 127 -14.63 -13.09 -8.62
CA ILE A 127 -14.16 -11.70 -8.57
C ILE A 127 -15.28 -10.75 -9.00
N MET A 128 -16.00 -11.11 -10.06
CA MET A 128 -17.18 -10.36 -10.53
C MET A 128 -18.47 -11.10 -10.17
N SER A 129 -19.01 -10.79 -8.99
CA SER A 129 -20.25 -11.40 -8.49
C SER A 129 -21.51 -10.56 -8.71
N SER A 130 -21.39 -9.31 -9.13
CA SER A 130 -22.55 -8.40 -9.14
C SER A 130 -23.25 -8.34 -10.50
N VAL A 131 -24.59 -8.40 -10.51
CA VAL A 131 -25.41 -8.35 -11.74
C VAL A 131 -26.44 -7.24 -11.66
N SER A 132 -26.62 -6.50 -12.73
CA SER A 132 -27.61 -5.44 -12.85
C SER A 132 -28.62 -5.65 -13.95
N VAL A 133 -29.78 -5.02 -13.81
CA VAL A 133 -30.85 -4.99 -14.79
C VAL A 133 -31.18 -3.55 -15.13
N GLY A 134 -31.28 -3.28 -16.43
CA GLY A 134 -31.90 -2.06 -16.95
C GLY A 134 -33.37 -2.33 -17.23
N TYR A 135 -34.26 -1.48 -16.74
CA TYR A 135 -35.71 -1.65 -16.85
C TYR A 135 -36.42 -0.30 -16.98
N ARG A 136 -37.69 -0.38 -17.40
CA ARG A 136 -38.64 0.74 -17.35
C ARG A 136 -39.77 0.41 -16.40
N ILE A 137 -40.29 1.41 -15.70
CA ILE A 137 -41.50 1.32 -14.89
C ILE A 137 -42.66 1.80 -15.75
N ASN A 138 -43.72 1.00 -15.85
CA ASN A 138 -44.94 1.34 -16.58
C ASN A 138 -46.04 1.80 -15.61
N GLU A 139 -46.15 1.17 -14.43
CA GLU A 139 -47.10 1.53 -13.37
C GLU A 139 -46.42 1.40 -12.00
N MET A 140 -46.70 2.34 -11.10
CA MET A 140 -46.13 2.43 -9.76
C MET A 140 -47.20 2.90 -8.76
N GLU A 141 -47.19 2.32 -7.57
CA GLU A 141 -48.11 2.64 -6.48
C GLU A 141 -47.34 2.99 -5.21
N GLU A 142 -47.83 3.96 -4.45
CA GLU A 142 -47.31 4.27 -3.12
C GLU A 142 -47.93 3.31 -2.09
N GLN A 143 -47.09 2.58 -1.37
CA GLN A 143 -47.51 1.63 -0.33
C GLN A 143 -46.71 1.90 0.95
N GLY A 144 -47.30 2.69 1.86
CA GLY A 144 -46.59 3.13 3.06
C GLY A 144 -45.51 4.15 2.71
N ASP A 145 -44.27 3.90 3.14
CA ASP A 145 -43.11 4.75 2.83
C ASP A 145 -42.36 4.30 1.55
N ASP A 146 -42.82 3.22 0.89
CA ASP A 146 -42.20 2.63 -0.29
C ASP A 146 -43.04 2.87 -1.56
N PHE A 147 -42.36 2.94 -2.70
CA PHE A 147 -42.96 3.03 -4.04
C PHE A 147 -42.80 1.68 -4.75
N VAL A 148 -43.91 0.98 -4.98
CA VAL A 148 -43.94 -0.36 -5.57
C VAL A 148 -44.23 -0.26 -7.06
N ALA A 149 -43.27 -0.66 -7.90
CA ALA A 149 -43.48 -0.81 -9.34
C ALA A 149 -44.33 -2.05 -9.62
N THR A 150 -45.64 -1.86 -9.78
CA THR A 150 -46.62 -2.91 -10.02
C THR A 150 -46.63 -3.40 -11.47
N LYS A 151 -46.13 -2.59 -12.42
CA LYS A 151 -45.78 -3.04 -13.77
C LYS A 151 -44.45 -2.48 -14.23
N TRP A 152 -43.53 -3.36 -14.63
CA TRP A 152 -42.19 -2.97 -15.10
C TRP A 152 -41.68 -3.94 -16.17
N ALA A 153 -40.75 -3.48 -16.99
CA ALA A 153 -40.22 -4.25 -18.12
C ALA A 153 -38.69 -4.13 -18.21
N PRO A 154 -37.93 -5.23 -17.97
CA PRO A 154 -36.49 -5.26 -18.19
C PRO A 154 -36.13 -5.27 -19.68
N TYR A 155 -35.02 -4.61 -20.04
CA TYR A 155 -34.54 -4.52 -21.42
C TYR A 155 -33.06 -4.92 -21.61
N GLU A 156 -32.29 -5.04 -20.53
CA GLU A 156 -30.89 -5.51 -20.55
C GLU A 156 -30.49 -6.10 -19.20
N ILE A 157 -29.45 -6.93 -19.20
CA ILE A 157 -28.77 -7.39 -17.99
C ILE A 157 -27.29 -7.07 -18.14
N SER A 158 -26.63 -6.67 -17.06
CA SER A 158 -25.20 -6.34 -17.05
C SER A 158 -24.47 -7.06 -15.93
N VAL A 159 -23.24 -7.48 -16.17
CA VAL A 159 -22.27 -7.75 -15.10
C VAL A 159 -21.72 -6.40 -14.65
N VAL A 160 -21.67 -6.14 -13.35
CA VAL A 160 -21.28 -4.83 -12.80
C VAL A 160 -20.26 -4.97 -11.66
N ALA A 161 -19.50 -3.91 -11.41
CA ALA A 161 -18.52 -3.88 -10.32
C ALA A 161 -19.13 -3.59 -8.93
N SER A 162 -20.34 -3.02 -8.85
CA SER A 162 -20.99 -2.68 -7.59
C SER A 162 -22.51 -2.84 -7.68
N ALA A 163 -23.09 -3.44 -6.64
CA ALA A 163 -24.50 -3.81 -6.55
C ALA A 163 -25.34 -2.81 -5.72
N ALA A 164 -26.62 -2.60 -6.09
CA ALA A 164 -27.56 -1.74 -5.35
C ALA A 164 -28.59 -2.51 -4.48
N ASP A 165 -28.86 -3.76 -4.84
CA ASP A 165 -29.68 -4.79 -4.21
C ASP A 165 -28.77 -5.98 -3.90
N PRO A 166 -28.27 -6.17 -2.68
CA PRO A 166 -27.31 -7.22 -2.36
C PRO A 166 -27.84 -8.67 -2.52
N ARG A 167 -29.06 -8.90 -3.04
CA ARG A 167 -29.72 -10.22 -3.11
C ARG A 167 -29.76 -10.88 -4.51
N VAL A 168 -29.20 -10.28 -5.59
CA VAL A 168 -29.30 -10.77 -7.00
C VAL A 168 -28.03 -10.77 -7.94
N GLY A 169 -27.25 -11.85 -8.13
CA GLY A 169 -26.01 -11.88 -8.98
C GLY A 169 -25.23 -13.23 -9.02
N PHE A 170 -23.91 -13.26 -9.24
CA PHE A 170 -23.08 -14.47 -9.37
C PHE A 170 -22.28 -14.86 -8.10
N GLY A 171 -22.57 -16.00 -7.48
CA GLY A 171 -21.66 -16.72 -6.58
C GLY A 171 -21.72 -16.35 -5.09
N ARG A 172 -22.42 -17.21 -4.31
CA ARG A 172 -21.98 -17.84 -3.04
C ARG A 172 -23.02 -18.86 -2.59
N SER A 173 -22.74 -20.15 -2.77
CA SER A 173 -23.57 -21.27 -2.31
C SER A 173 -23.77 -21.24 -0.79
N LEU A 174 -25.03 -21.25 -0.36
CA LEU A 174 -25.55 -21.60 0.98
C LEU A 174 -24.71 -21.10 2.18
N ILE A 175 -24.98 -19.87 2.61
CA ILE A 175 -24.91 -19.51 4.03
C ILE A 175 -26.37 -19.41 4.49
N GLU A 176 -26.84 -20.41 5.25
CA GLU A 176 -28.06 -20.27 6.03
C GLU A 176 -27.89 -19.09 6.99
N GLU A 177 -28.97 -18.32 7.15
CA GLU A 177 -29.06 -17.10 7.95
C GLU A 177 -28.36 -17.23 9.31
N THR A 178 -27.23 -16.53 9.51
CA THR A 178 -26.85 -15.87 10.78
C THR A 178 -25.53 -15.10 10.66
N ASN A 179 -25.60 -13.80 11.00
CA ASN A 179 -24.54 -12.90 11.52
C ASN A 179 -23.16 -12.75 10.84
N LEU A 180 -22.92 -11.50 10.39
CA LEU A 180 -21.72 -10.65 10.55
C LEU A 180 -20.30 -11.14 10.15
N SER A 181 -19.63 -10.24 9.42
CA SER A 181 -18.19 -9.91 9.44
C SER A 181 -17.17 -10.73 8.65
N GLU A 182 -16.30 -9.96 7.97
CA GLU A 182 -14.87 -10.15 7.64
C GLU A 182 -14.31 -11.51 7.19
N GLY A 183 -13.49 -11.44 6.13
CA GLY A 183 -12.21 -12.17 6.14
C GLY A 183 -12.07 -13.37 5.21
N SER A 184 -11.51 -13.10 4.03
CA SER A 184 -10.40 -13.82 3.38
C SER A 184 -10.41 -15.36 3.18
N ALA A 185 -10.40 -15.71 1.88
CA ALA A 185 -9.28 -16.36 1.17
C ALA A 185 -9.15 -17.91 1.05
N LYS A 186 -8.62 -18.25 -0.15
CA LYS A 186 -7.88 -19.45 -0.61
C LYS A 186 -8.69 -20.68 -1.03
N ALA A 187 -8.27 -21.54 -1.98
CA ALA A 187 -7.40 -21.53 -3.16
C ALA A 187 -7.39 -22.98 -3.74
N GLN A 188 -7.08 -23.14 -5.05
CA GLN A 188 -6.49 -24.34 -5.73
C GLN A 188 -7.37 -25.59 -6.03
N PRO A 189 -6.94 -26.53 -6.92
CA PRO A 189 -6.34 -26.38 -8.26
C PRO A 189 -6.81 -27.43 -9.33
N ALA A 190 -6.45 -27.14 -10.60
CA ALA A 190 -6.02 -27.99 -11.73
C ALA A 190 -6.62 -29.39 -12.06
N ALA A 191 -6.99 -29.56 -13.34
CA ALA A 191 -6.76 -30.70 -14.27
C ALA A 191 -7.82 -30.65 -15.40
N GLU A 192 -7.69 -31.15 -16.63
CA GLU A 192 -6.61 -31.51 -17.56
C GLU A 192 -7.35 -31.77 -18.89
N VAL A 193 -6.70 -31.52 -20.03
CA VAL A 193 -7.30 -31.39 -21.37
C VAL A 193 -7.45 -32.74 -22.10
N ALA A 194 -8.51 -32.89 -22.90
CA ALA A 194 -8.59 -33.87 -23.99
C ALA A 194 -9.40 -33.31 -25.20
N PRO A 195 -9.19 -33.81 -26.44
CA PRO A 195 -8.94 -32.98 -27.65
C PRO A 195 -10.14 -32.82 -28.62
N PRO A 196 -10.06 -31.92 -29.63
CA PRO A 196 -11.11 -31.68 -30.61
C PRO A 196 -10.92 -32.47 -31.92
N ASN A 197 -12.02 -32.76 -32.61
CA ASN A 197 -12.04 -33.21 -34.01
C ASN A 197 -12.66 -32.13 -34.93
N PRO A 198 -12.34 -32.13 -36.23
CA PRO A 198 -12.25 -30.92 -37.06
C PRO A 198 -13.52 -30.65 -37.86
N VAL A 199 -13.68 -29.39 -38.31
CA VAL A 199 -14.70 -29.00 -39.27
C VAL A 199 -14.04 -28.38 -40.50
N GLU A 200 -14.50 -28.84 -41.66
CA GLU A 200 -13.97 -28.65 -43.00
C GLU A 200 -14.06 -27.21 -43.55
N ASP A 201 -13.15 -26.98 -44.50
CA ASP A 201 -13.00 -25.85 -45.40
C ASP A 201 -14.29 -25.42 -46.13
N ARG A 202 -14.52 -24.10 -46.15
CA ARG A 202 -15.16 -23.44 -47.29
C ARG A 202 -14.37 -22.20 -47.68
N LYS A 203 -13.69 -22.28 -48.83
CA LYS A 203 -13.13 -21.14 -49.56
C LYS A 203 -14.24 -20.19 -49.99
N VAL A 204 -14.08 -18.90 -49.69
CA VAL A 204 -14.72 -17.81 -50.43
C VAL A 204 -13.61 -16.86 -50.88
N THR A 205 -13.40 -16.82 -52.18
CA THR A 205 -12.58 -15.84 -52.89
C THR A 205 -13.41 -14.56 -53.08
N THR A 206 -12.91 -13.42 -52.63
CA THR A 206 -13.24 -12.10 -53.21
C THR A 206 -12.20 -11.08 -52.77
N THR A 207 -11.50 -10.49 -53.73
CA THR A 207 -10.53 -9.41 -53.55
C THR A 207 -11.23 -8.11 -53.10
N PRO A 208 -10.80 -7.42 -52.03
CA PRO A 208 -11.39 -6.15 -51.62
C PRO A 208 -10.86 -4.95 -52.43
N ASP A 209 -11.73 -3.96 -52.61
CA ASP A 209 -11.54 -2.75 -53.42
C ASP A 209 -10.61 -1.74 -52.71
N LEU A 210 -9.57 -1.26 -53.41
CA LEU A 210 -8.44 -0.50 -52.85
C LEU A 210 -8.79 0.92 -52.39
N GLU A 211 -9.87 1.52 -52.92
CA GLU A 211 -10.28 2.88 -52.57
C GLU A 211 -10.99 2.97 -51.21
N VAL A 212 -11.75 1.93 -50.84
CA VAL A 212 -12.46 1.86 -49.55
C VAL A 212 -11.45 1.71 -48.40
N VAL A 213 -10.39 0.93 -48.61
CA VAL A 213 -9.31 0.75 -47.63
C VAL A 213 -8.51 2.05 -47.41
N ARG A 214 -8.32 2.87 -48.45
CA ARG A 214 -7.61 4.16 -48.34
C ARG A 214 -8.43 5.22 -47.60
N ALA A 215 -9.72 5.33 -47.89
CA ALA A 215 -10.62 6.26 -47.19
C ALA A 215 -10.79 5.91 -45.70
N GLU A 216 -10.82 4.61 -45.37
CA GLU A 216 -10.89 4.14 -43.98
C GLU A 216 -9.57 4.36 -43.22
N ALA A 217 -8.42 4.24 -43.91
CA ALA A 217 -7.10 4.55 -43.34
C ALA A 217 -6.92 6.05 -43.04
N GLU A 218 -7.40 6.95 -43.91
CA GLU A 218 -7.35 8.41 -43.69
C GLU A 218 -8.22 8.84 -42.50
N LYS A 219 -9.44 8.26 -42.38
CA LYS A 219 -10.33 8.52 -41.25
C LYS A 219 -9.74 8.01 -39.93
N LYS A 220 -9.07 6.84 -39.95
CA LYS A 220 -8.35 6.27 -38.81
C LYS A 220 -7.11 7.09 -38.43
N ALA A 221 -6.38 7.63 -39.40
CA ALA A 221 -5.26 8.53 -39.16
C ALA A 221 -5.71 9.83 -38.48
N LEU A 222 -6.83 10.41 -38.93
CA LEU A 222 -7.39 11.63 -38.34
C LEU A 222 -7.94 11.39 -36.91
N SER A 223 -8.57 10.24 -36.65
CA SER A 223 -9.02 9.89 -35.29
C SER A 223 -7.84 9.64 -34.35
N ASN A 224 -6.77 9.02 -34.84
CA ASN A 224 -5.56 8.77 -34.06
C ASN A 224 -4.85 10.08 -33.73
N GLU A 225 -4.80 11.05 -34.65
CA GLU A 225 -4.19 12.35 -34.40
C GLU A 225 -4.99 13.19 -33.40
N ARG A 226 -6.34 13.12 -33.47
CA ARG A 226 -7.21 13.73 -32.46
C ARG A 226 -7.03 13.09 -31.09
N ALA A 227 -6.90 11.77 -31.02
CA ALA A 227 -6.64 11.04 -29.78
C ALA A 227 -5.24 11.35 -29.21
N ARG A 228 -4.23 11.57 -30.06
CA ARG A 228 -2.88 12.00 -29.67
C ARG A 228 -2.92 13.37 -28.99
N VAL A 229 -3.51 14.36 -29.66
CA VAL A 229 -3.62 15.75 -29.14
C VAL A 229 -4.43 15.79 -27.85
N ALA A 230 -5.54 15.04 -27.77
CA ALA A 230 -6.35 14.96 -26.55
C ALA A 230 -5.55 14.38 -25.37
N SER A 231 -4.80 13.30 -25.59
CA SER A 231 -3.97 12.66 -24.57
C SER A 231 -2.81 13.56 -24.11
N ILE A 232 -2.15 14.28 -25.03
CA ILE A 232 -1.08 15.25 -24.71
C ILE A 232 -1.62 16.40 -23.85
N ARG A 233 -2.78 16.95 -24.22
CA ARG A 233 -3.42 18.03 -23.44
C ARG A 233 -3.79 17.57 -22.05
N GLN A 234 -4.39 16.40 -21.92
CA GLN A 234 -4.77 15.84 -20.62
C GLN A 234 -3.53 15.66 -19.74
N LEU A 235 -2.50 14.97 -20.25
CA LEU A 235 -1.25 14.71 -19.54
C LEU A 235 -0.56 16.00 -19.06
N CYS A 236 -0.42 17.00 -19.94
CA CYS A 236 0.23 18.25 -19.59
C CYS A 236 -0.63 19.11 -18.63
N THR A 237 -1.96 18.98 -18.66
CA THR A 237 -2.84 19.70 -17.73
C THR A 237 -2.79 19.07 -16.34
N ASP A 238 -2.85 17.74 -16.26
CA ASP A 238 -2.82 16.99 -14.99
C ASP A 238 -1.52 17.23 -14.21
N HIS A 239 -0.40 17.45 -14.91
CA HIS A 239 0.91 17.74 -14.30
C HIS A 239 1.27 19.24 -14.24
N GLY A 240 0.35 20.15 -14.59
CA GLY A 240 0.56 21.59 -14.50
C GLY A 240 1.61 22.16 -15.47
N LEU A 241 1.79 21.54 -16.64
CA LEU A 241 2.76 21.90 -17.68
C LEU A 241 2.08 22.32 -19.01
N PRO A 242 1.17 23.32 -19.03
CA PRO A 242 0.38 23.65 -20.22
C PRO A 242 1.24 24.16 -21.41
N LYS A 243 2.39 24.78 -21.13
CA LYS A 243 3.33 25.26 -22.16
C LYS A 243 4.03 24.10 -22.89
N LEU A 244 4.30 23.01 -22.18
CA LEU A 244 4.89 21.81 -22.77
C LEU A 244 3.88 21.10 -23.68
N GLY A 245 2.59 21.09 -23.29
CA GLY A 245 1.52 20.56 -24.13
C GLY A 245 1.38 21.31 -25.46
N GLN A 246 1.40 22.65 -25.42
CA GLN A 246 1.39 23.47 -26.64
C GLN A 246 2.61 23.21 -27.54
N HIS A 247 3.80 23.14 -26.94
CA HIS A 247 5.02 22.79 -27.68
C HIS A 247 4.95 21.39 -28.32
N ALA A 248 4.35 20.42 -27.62
CA ALA A 248 4.17 19.05 -28.12
C ALA A 248 3.16 18.95 -29.27
N GLU A 249 2.14 19.81 -29.27
CA GLU A 249 1.20 19.95 -30.37
C GLU A 249 1.85 20.60 -31.60
N ASP A 250 2.52 21.74 -31.41
CA ASP A 250 3.11 22.53 -32.50
C ASP A 250 4.24 21.79 -33.24
N ASN A 251 5.00 20.96 -32.52
CA ASN A 251 6.12 20.21 -33.09
C ASN A 251 5.75 18.76 -33.47
N GLY A 252 4.48 18.37 -33.33
CA GLY A 252 4.04 17.00 -33.66
C GLY A 252 4.73 15.91 -32.82
N LEU A 253 5.16 16.24 -31.59
CA LEU A 253 5.87 15.32 -30.70
C LEU A 253 4.96 14.15 -30.31
N SER A 254 5.52 12.96 -30.19
CA SER A 254 4.79 11.82 -29.66
C SER A 254 4.41 12.04 -28.20
N ILE A 255 3.39 11.30 -27.72
CA ILE A 255 3.01 11.29 -26.30
C ILE A 255 4.21 10.91 -25.43
N GLU A 256 5.08 10.00 -25.90
CA GLU A 256 6.28 9.55 -25.19
C GLU A 256 7.36 10.62 -25.07
N GLU A 257 7.68 11.33 -26.16
CA GLU A 257 8.63 12.44 -26.10
C GLU A 257 8.12 13.57 -25.18
N THR A 258 6.80 13.78 -25.17
CA THR A 258 6.15 14.74 -24.26
C THR A 258 6.23 14.27 -22.81
N ARG A 259 6.03 12.97 -22.53
CA ARG A 259 6.19 12.34 -21.21
C ARG A 259 7.63 12.43 -20.73
N GLU A 260 8.61 12.14 -21.58
CA GLU A 260 10.03 12.21 -21.23
C GLU A 260 10.44 13.65 -20.88
N LEU A 261 10.00 14.63 -21.67
CA LEU A 261 10.23 16.05 -21.38
C LEU A 261 9.52 16.49 -20.09
N ALA A 262 8.28 16.06 -19.86
CA ALA A 262 7.54 16.34 -18.65
C ALA A 262 8.24 15.75 -17.41
N LEU A 263 8.74 14.51 -17.51
CA LEU A 263 9.50 13.83 -16.45
C LEU A 263 10.84 14.50 -16.18
N LYS A 264 11.54 14.99 -17.22
CA LYS A 264 12.78 15.74 -17.05
C LYS A 264 12.52 17.06 -16.32
N GLU A 265 11.41 17.72 -16.62
CA GLU A 265 11.01 18.97 -15.96
C GLU A 265 10.50 18.73 -14.53
N LEU A 266 9.81 17.62 -14.27
CA LEU A 266 9.38 17.19 -12.94
C LEU A 266 10.55 16.70 -12.06
N ARG A 267 11.52 15.96 -12.61
CA ARG A 267 12.77 15.59 -11.91
C ARG A 267 13.60 16.79 -11.51
N ASN A 268 13.53 17.86 -12.30
CA ASN A 268 14.25 19.10 -12.04
C ASN A 268 13.54 20.00 -11.02
N LYS A 269 12.33 19.66 -10.55
CA LYS A 269 11.79 20.27 -9.33
C LYS A 269 12.53 19.64 -8.15
N PRO A 270 13.43 20.36 -7.47
CA PRO A 270 14.10 19.83 -6.30
C PRO A 270 13.05 19.50 -5.24
N VAL A 271 13.07 18.28 -4.70
CA VAL A 271 12.41 17.99 -3.43
C VAL A 271 13.00 18.96 -2.43
N GLU A 272 12.16 19.80 -1.82
CA GLU A 272 12.58 20.71 -0.75
C GLU A 272 13.04 19.87 0.45
N THR A 273 14.32 19.50 0.41
CA THR A 273 15.00 18.81 1.50
C THR A 273 15.71 19.85 2.33
N VAL A 274 15.43 19.85 3.62
CA VAL A 274 16.13 20.73 4.55
C VAL A 274 17.52 20.15 4.80
N ALA A 275 18.56 20.95 4.58
CA ALA A 275 19.93 20.53 4.85
C ALA A 275 20.09 20.09 6.32
N PRO A 276 20.72 18.93 6.61
CA PRO A 276 21.00 18.49 7.96
C PRO A 276 21.79 19.55 8.74
N ILE A 277 21.47 19.72 10.01
CA ILE A 277 22.16 20.70 10.86
C ILE A 277 23.55 20.17 11.24
N ASP A 278 24.59 20.90 10.84
CA ASP A 278 25.97 20.61 11.18
C ASP A 278 26.29 20.98 12.64
N LEU A 279 25.88 20.09 13.54
CA LEU A 279 26.22 20.18 14.95
C LEU A 279 27.75 20.18 15.16
N GLY A 280 28.50 19.43 14.36
CA GLY A 280 29.95 19.30 14.50
C GLY A 280 30.69 20.61 14.19
N GLY A 281 30.27 21.32 13.15
CA GLY A 281 30.74 22.67 12.82
C GLY A 281 30.36 23.70 13.89
N ALA A 282 29.09 23.71 14.30
CA ALA A 282 28.60 24.63 15.32
C ALA A 282 29.31 24.48 16.67
N GLN A 283 29.55 23.24 17.12
CA GLN A 283 30.30 22.96 18.35
C GLN A 283 31.77 23.44 18.29
N ARG A 284 32.41 23.33 17.11
CA ARG A 284 33.79 23.81 16.90
C ARG A 284 33.88 25.34 16.93
N GLU A 285 32.85 26.02 16.43
CA GLU A 285 32.76 27.48 16.37
C GLU A 285 32.47 28.10 17.74
N THR A 286 31.48 27.56 18.47
CA THR A 286 31.09 28.08 19.80
C THR A 286 31.97 27.57 20.95
N LYS A 287 32.75 26.49 20.72
CA LYS A 287 33.53 25.77 21.74
C LYS A 287 32.67 25.33 22.94
N VAL A 288 31.42 24.98 22.69
CA VAL A 288 30.47 24.50 23.69
C VAL A 288 30.00 23.11 23.28
N ASP A 289 30.00 22.18 24.22
CA ASP A 289 29.46 20.86 23.97
C ASP A 289 27.93 20.89 23.98
N TYR A 290 27.31 20.29 22.96
CA TYR A 290 25.86 20.20 22.89
C TYR A 290 25.35 19.28 24.00
N SER A 291 24.57 19.83 24.92
CA SER A 291 24.10 19.13 26.12
C SER A 291 22.58 19.15 26.18
N VAL A 292 21.95 18.02 25.83
CA VAL A 292 20.49 17.85 25.96
C VAL A 292 20.04 18.09 27.41
N VAL A 293 20.90 17.79 28.40
CA VAL A 293 20.66 18.06 29.83
C VAL A 293 20.37 19.52 30.10
N SER A 294 21.25 20.38 29.58
CA SER A 294 21.15 21.82 29.81
C SER A 294 19.88 22.37 29.18
N GLY A 295 19.46 21.82 28.04
CA GLY A 295 18.17 22.13 27.43
C GLY A 295 16.96 21.66 28.23
N LEU A 296 17.01 20.44 28.79
CA LEU A 296 15.93 19.88 29.60
C LEU A 296 15.74 20.67 30.90
N LEU A 297 16.82 20.96 31.62
CA LEU A 297 16.80 21.75 32.84
C LEU A 297 16.34 23.19 32.57
N ALA A 298 16.76 23.79 31.46
CA ALA A 298 16.33 25.12 31.06
C ALA A 298 14.85 25.16 30.68
N ALA A 299 14.34 24.16 29.96
CA ALA A 299 12.92 24.01 29.65
C ALA A 299 12.07 23.72 30.91
N ALA A 300 12.63 22.99 31.88
CA ALA A 300 11.97 22.72 33.16
C ALA A 300 11.96 23.95 34.08
N ARG A 301 13.02 24.76 34.12
CA ARG A 301 13.11 25.94 35.00
C ARG A 301 12.62 27.24 34.34
N GLY A 302 12.47 27.24 33.02
CA GLY A 302 12.23 28.46 32.22
C GLY A 302 13.48 29.34 32.06
N ASP A 303 14.65 28.88 32.53
CA ASP A 303 15.89 29.65 32.54
C ASP A 303 16.89 29.12 31.51
N TRP A 304 17.11 29.89 30.46
CA TRP A 304 18.02 29.58 29.34
C TRP A 304 19.31 30.40 29.40
N SER A 305 19.65 31.00 30.54
CA SER A 305 20.79 31.91 30.64
C SER A 305 22.15 31.23 30.67
N SER A 306 22.22 29.92 30.91
CA SER A 306 23.49 29.19 30.88
C SER A 306 24.04 29.07 29.46
N ARG A 307 25.36 28.98 29.33
CA ARG A 307 26.04 28.95 28.03
C ARG A 307 25.63 27.72 27.22
N GLU A 308 25.53 26.57 27.89
CA GLU A 308 25.10 25.30 27.30
C GLU A 308 23.61 25.31 26.94
N ALA A 309 22.74 25.85 27.79
CA ALA A 309 21.31 25.95 27.49
C ALA A 309 21.04 26.93 26.34
N GLY A 310 21.72 28.07 26.31
CA GLY A 310 21.64 29.04 25.22
C GLY A 310 22.00 28.42 23.87
N PHE A 311 23.05 27.59 23.82
CA PHE A 311 23.45 26.87 22.61
C PHE A 311 22.41 25.83 22.16
N VAL A 312 21.79 25.10 23.10
CA VAL A 312 20.68 24.18 22.79
C VAL A 312 19.47 24.94 22.23
N ARG A 313 19.14 26.10 22.80
CA ARG A 313 18.05 26.95 22.32
C ARG A 313 18.31 27.47 20.91
N GLU A 314 19.53 27.94 20.65
CA GLU A 314 19.95 28.40 19.32
C GLU A 314 19.81 27.29 18.28
N MET A 315 20.25 26.07 18.62
CA MET A 315 20.14 24.93 17.71
C MET A 315 18.71 24.47 17.48
N SER A 316 17.86 24.50 18.52
CA SER A 316 16.43 24.24 18.35
C SER A 316 15.75 25.30 17.48
N GLN A 317 16.11 26.58 17.62
CA GLN A 317 15.58 27.65 16.77
C GLN A 317 16.05 27.51 15.32
N GLU A 318 17.25 27.00 15.11
CA GLU A 318 17.76 26.68 13.78
C GLU A 318 17.02 25.47 13.17
N ILE A 319 16.66 24.47 13.98
CA ILE A 319 15.73 23.39 13.57
C ILE A 319 14.38 23.97 13.14
N GLU A 320 13.81 24.90 13.90
CA GLU A 320 12.53 25.51 13.56
C GLU A 320 12.61 26.30 12.25
N ARG A 321 13.64 27.13 12.12
CA ARG A 321 13.83 28.01 10.96
C ARG A 321 14.12 27.21 9.68
N LYS A 322 15.02 26.24 9.75
CA LYS A 322 15.41 25.44 8.58
C LYS A 322 14.43 24.30 8.31
N GLY A 323 13.99 23.61 9.36
CA GLY A 323 13.12 22.44 9.29
C GLY A 323 11.66 22.73 8.97
N GLY A 324 11.22 23.98 9.07
CA GLY A 324 9.82 24.36 8.86
C GLY A 324 8.85 23.79 9.90
N VAL A 325 9.38 23.29 11.03
CA VAL A 325 8.59 22.68 12.10
C VAL A 325 8.47 23.68 13.26
N MET A 326 7.27 23.81 13.82
CA MET A 326 7.02 24.63 15.00
C MET A 326 6.95 23.77 16.26
N ARG A 327 7.38 24.32 17.38
CA ARG A 327 7.23 23.68 18.70
C ARG A 327 5.75 23.46 19.01
N THR A 328 5.42 22.30 19.56
CA THR A 328 4.05 21.97 19.95
C THR A 328 3.67 22.57 21.31
N ALA A 329 4.65 22.90 22.16
CA ALA A 329 4.42 23.42 23.52
C ALA A 329 5.47 24.45 23.95
N GLU A 330 5.12 25.31 24.90
CA GLU A 330 6.00 26.36 25.45
C GLU A 330 7.25 25.79 26.15
N ARG A 331 7.17 24.57 26.68
CA ARG A 331 8.28 23.82 27.32
C ARG A 331 8.81 22.68 26.45
N SER A 332 8.82 22.84 25.12
CA SER A 332 9.49 21.92 24.19
C SER A 332 10.71 22.53 23.52
N PHE A 333 11.64 21.69 23.08
CA PHE A 333 12.77 22.04 22.22
C PHE A 333 13.16 20.86 21.33
N PHE A 334 13.78 21.14 20.19
CA PHE A 334 14.23 20.11 19.25
C PHE A 334 15.68 19.70 19.48
N VAL A 335 15.96 18.41 19.31
CA VAL A 335 17.32 17.86 19.36
C VAL A 335 17.73 17.38 17.96
N PRO A 336 18.84 17.89 17.40
CA PRO A 336 19.36 17.41 16.11
C PRO A 336 19.69 15.92 16.15
N TYR A 337 19.38 15.18 15.08
CA TYR A 337 19.70 13.75 15.00
C TYR A 337 21.20 13.43 15.19
N SER A 338 22.09 14.33 14.78
CA SER A 338 23.54 14.20 14.96
C SER A 338 23.98 14.26 16.44
N ALA A 339 23.24 14.96 17.30
CA ALA A 339 23.49 14.97 18.74
C ALA A 339 23.14 13.62 19.41
N LEU A 340 22.25 12.84 18.78
CA LEU A 340 21.83 11.51 19.25
C LEU A 340 22.76 10.37 18.79
N ALA A 341 23.75 10.68 17.94
CA ALA A 341 24.64 9.70 17.32
C ALA A 341 25.99 9.52 18.06
N LYS A 342 26.34 10.39 19.01
CA LYS A 342 27.58 10.26 19.79
C LYS A 342 27.48 9.10 20.78
N ARG A 343 28.18 7.99 20.50
CA ARG A 343 28.56 7.01 21.53
C ARG A 343 29.43 7.70 22.57
N ALA A 344 29.02 7.66 23.84
CA ALA A 344 29.83 8.12 24.96
C ALA A 344 31.16 7.34 24.98
N THR A 345 32.27 8.03 24.75
CA THR A 345 33.62 7.54 25.05
C THR A 345 33.81 7.61 26.56
N HIS A 346 33.57 6.48 27.24
CA HIS A 346 33.94 6.33 28.64
C HIS A 346 35.45 6.14 28.75
N VAL A 347 36.15 7.16 29.25
CA VAL A 347 37.53 7.04 29.71
C VAL A 347 37.48 6.46 31.13
N THR A 348 37.97 5.24 31.28
CA THR A 348 38.13 4.56 32.57
C THR A 348 39.32 5.13 33.34
N SER A 349 39.13 5.56 34.58
CA SER A 349 40.22 5.75 35.54
C SER A 349 40.04 4.88 36.78
N THR A 350 41.17 4.35 37.23
CA THR A 350 41.39 3.24 38.16
C THR A 350 40.94 3.49 39.61
N ALA A 351 40.43 2.45 40.28
CA ALA A 351 40.01 2.48 41.67
C ALA A 351 41.20 2.36 42.66
N GLY A 352 41.17 3.18 43.72
CA GLY A 352 42.13 3.13 44.83
C GLY A 352 41.45 3.38 46.20
N ALA A 353 41.36 2.30 46.97
CA ALA A 353 41.32 2.18 48.44
C ALA A 353 40.26 2.91 49.29
N GLY A 354 39.44 2.09 49.97
CA GLY A 354 39.19 2.22 51.41
C GLY A 354 37.89 2.90 51.83
N GLY A 355 36.93 2.10 52.33
CA GLY A 355 35.71 2.66 52.94
C GLY A 355 34.72 1.62 53.49
N ASN A 356 35.15 0.80 54.45
CA ASN A 356 34.30 -0.19 55.12
C ASN A 356 33.51 0.41 56.30
N LEU A 357 32.67 1.41 56.05
CA LEU A 357 31.70 1.97 57.01
C LEU A 357 30.41 2.35 56.24
N VAL A 358 29.66 1.32 55.86
CA VAL A 358 28.64 1.37 54.79
C VAL A 358 27.41 2.18 55.19
N ALA A 359 27.35 3.44 54.74
CA ALA A 359 26.13 3.93 54.10
C ALA A 359 26.09 3.32 52.70
N THR A 360 24.91 2.94 52.21
CA THR A 360 24.76 2.40 50.86
C THR A 360 24.96 3.51 49.83
N ASP A 361 26.22 3.84 49.54
CA ASP A 361 26.55 4.69 48.40
C ASP A 361 26.19 3.92 47.14
N LEU A 362 25.14 4.36 46.45
CA LEU A 362 24.82 3.86 45.12
C LEU A 362 25.99 4.26 44.20
N LEU A 363 26.76 3.28 43.73
CA LEU A 363 27.75 3.48 42.67
C LEU A 363 26.99 3.75 41.36
N ALA A 364 26.57 5.00 41.17
CA ALA A 364 25.82 5.44 40.00
C ALA A 364 26.59 5.16 38.69
N ASP A 365 27.92 5.14 38.74
CA ASP A 365 28.81 4.83 37.62
C ASP A 365 28.81 3.33 37.23
N GLU A 366 28.34 2.43 38.11
CA GLU A 366 28.24 0.99 37.85
C GLU A 366 26.79 0.53 37.59
N PHE A 367 25.92 1.45 37.15
CA PHE A 367 24.53 1.13 36.85
C PHE A 367 24.42 0.05 35.76
N VAL A 368 23.87 -1.11 36.13
CA VAL A 368 23.62 -2.21 35.19
C VAL A 368 22.25 -2.01 34.54
N GLU A 369 22.27 -1.59 33.27
CA GLU A 369 21.05 -1.41 32.48
C GLU A 369 20.41 -2.76 32.07
N SER A 370 19.11 -2.72 31.79
CA SER A 370 18.40 -3.86 31.22
C SER A 370 18.85 -4.14 29.78
N LEU A 371 18.97 -5.42 29.42
CA LEU A 371 19.33 -5.81 28.06
C LEU A 371 18.16 -5.49 27.11
N ALA A 372 18.48 -4.73 26.06
CA ALA A 372 17.57 -4.45 24.97
C ALA A 372 17.95 -5.25 23.72
N ASN A 373 16.99 -5.42 22.81
CA ASN A 373 17.28 -5.98 21.50
C ASN A 373 18.18 -5.04 20.70
N ASN A 374 18.96 -5.57 19.76
CA ASN A 374 19.71 -4.75 18.81
C ASN A 374 18.81 -4.32 17.65
N GLU A 375 19.04 -3.12 17.12
CA GLU A 375 18.43 -2.66 15.86
C GLU A 375 18.84 -3.60 14.72
N GLY A 376 17.88 -4.09 13.95
CA GLY A 376 18.06 -5.03 12.85
C GLY A 376 18.13 -4.35 11.49
N VAL A 377 17.04 -3.70 11.08
CA VAL A 377 16.92 -3.03 9.77
C VAL A 377 17.84 -1.83 9.68
N MET A 378 17.84 -0.96 10.71
CA MET A 378 18.71 0.24 10.70
C MET A 378 20.20 -0.11 10.65
N ALA A 379 20.61 -1.24 11.24
CA ALA A 379 21.98 -1.72 11.19
C ALA A 379 22.38 -2.25 9.80
N MET A 380 21.42 -2.70 8.99
CA MET A 380 21.67 -3.11 7.59
C MET A 380 21.85 -1.91 6.64
N GLY A 381 21.51 -0.70 7.08
CA GLY A 381 21.74 0.53 6.34
C GLY A 381 20.72 0.79 5.22
N PRO A 382 19.44 1.02 5.54
CA PRO A 382 18.45 1.44 4.58
C PRO A 382 18.75 2.87 4.08
N ARG A 383 18.14 3.26 2.96
CA ARG A 383 18.29 4.62 2.44
C ARG A 383 17.48 5.61 3.27
N ILE A 384 18.15 6.50 3.99
CA ILE A 384 17.50 7.52 4.83
C ILE A 384 17.34 8.83 4.08
N LEU A 385 16.10 9.30 3.97
CA LEU A 385 15.74 10.66 3.55
C LEU A 385 15.38 11.47 4.80
N SER A 386 16.08 12.58 5.04
CA SER A 386 15.87 13.40 6.25
C SER A 386 15.49 14.83 5.87
N GLY A 387 14.86 15.56 6.81
CA GLY A 387 14.46 16.95 6.58
C GLY A 387 13.30 17.08 5.60
N LEU A 388 12.41 16.07 5.58
CA LEU A 388 11.26 16.03 4.68
C LEU A 388 10.15 16.97 5.15
N VAL A 389 9.47 17.61 4.19
CA VAL A 389 8.32 18.50 4.41
C VAL A 389 7.20 18.10 3.46
N GLY A 390 5.98 17.94 3.98
CA GLY A 390 4.81 17.52 3.20
C GLY A 390 4.83 16.04 2.80
N ASN A 391 3.84 15.62 2.01
CA ASN A 391 3.83 14.25 1.46
C ASN A 391 4.83 14.14 0.30
N ILE A 392 5.43 12.97 0.13
CA ILE A 392 6.47 12.74 -0.88
C ILE A 392 6.08 11.57 -1.76
N ASP A 393 6.07 11.80 -3.07
CA ASP A 393 5.83 10.76 -4.06
C ASP A 393 7.14 10.45 -4.81
N ILE A 394 7.52 9.17 -4.80
CA ILE A 394 8.69 8.66 -5.50
C ILE A 394 8.20 7.96 -6.77
N PRO A 395 8.44 8.52 -7.98
CA PRO A 395 8.04 7.88 -9.22
C PRO A 395 8.89 6.63 -9.47
N ARG A 396 8.23 5.54 -9.85
CA ARG A 396 8.81 4.24 -10.16
C ARG A 396 8.40 3.81 -11.56
N ARG A 397 9.26 3.08 -12.26
CA ARG A 397 8.90 2.39 -13.50
C ARG A 397 8.43 0.99 -13.13
N SER A 398 7.16 0.68 -13.37
CA SER A 398 6.55 -0.63 -13.05
C SER A 398 6.71 -1.64 -14.17
N GLY A 399 6.95 -1.19 -15.41
CA GLY A 399 7.11 -2.06 -16.58
C GLY A 399 8.04 -1.46 -17.62
N SER A 400 8.84 -2.32 -18.26
CA SER A 400 9.70 -1.93 -19.38
C SER A 400 9.03 -2.25 -20.71
N SER A 401 9.24 -1.39 -21.70
CA SER A 401 8.90 -1.69 -23.09
C SER A 401 9.67 -2.92 -23.58
N THR A 402 9.02 -3.74 -24.39
CA THR A 402 9.55 -4.95 -25.01
C THR A 402 10.05 -4.68 -26.43
N ALA A 403 11.18 -5.26 -26.80
CA ALA A 403 11.66 -5.27 -28.17
C ALA A 403 11.01 -6.41 -28.97
N TYR A 404 10.64 -6.16 -30.22
CA TYR A 404 10.10 -7.16 -31.12
C TYR A 404 11.02 -7.39 -32.32
N TRP A 405 11.23 -8.65 -32.67
CA TRP A 405 11.85 -9.02 -33.95
C TRP A 405 10.78 -8.93 -35.05
N ILE A 406 11.05 -8.15 -36.11
CA ILE A 406 10.18 -8.09 -37.28
C ILE A 406 10.45 -9.26 -38.23
N SER A 407 9.37 -9.88 -38.71
CA SER A 407 9.46 -11.06 -39.58
C SER A 407 9.85 -10.74 -41.02
N THR A 408 9.50 -9.54 -41.51
CA THR A 408 9.87 -9.03 -42.84
C THR A 408 10.08 -7.52 -42.76
N GLU A 409 10.80 -6.95 -43.73
CA GLU A 409 11.07 -5.51 -43.83
C GLU A 409 9.79 -4.67 -43.97
N THR A 410 8.68 -5.29 -44.37
CA THR A 410 7.37 -4.63 -44.54
C THR A 410 6.41 -4.83 -43.35
N THR A 411 6.81 -5.61 -42.33
CA THR A 411 5.94 -5.88 -41.17
C THR A 411 5.91 -4.65 -40.25
N ALA A 412 4.71 -4.15 -39.93
CA ALA A 412 4.54 -3.05 -38.98
C ALA A 412 5.10 -3.45 -37.59
N ILE A 413 5.90 -2.57 -37.00
CA ILE A 413 6.49 -2.78 -35.68
C ILE A 413 5.40 -2.65 -34.62
N THR A 414 5.26 -3.65 -33.75
CA THR A 414 4.37 -3.56 -32.58
C THR A 414 4.91 -2.52 -31.61
N GLN A 415 4.13 -1.49 -31.32
CA GLN A 415 4.46 -0.48 -30.32
C GLN A 415 4.44 -1.13 -28.92
N SER A 416 5.50 -0.89 -28.13
CA SER A 416 5.57 -1.28 -26.73
C SER A 416 5.91 -0.06 -25.89
N GLU A 417 5.14 0.16 -24.82
CA GLU A 417 5.29 1.30 -23.92
C GLU A 417 5.79 0.86 -22.56
N SER A 418 6.43 1.78 -21.84
CA SER A 418 6.83 1.57 -20.45
C SER A 418 5.74 2.07 -19.52
N THR A 419 5.46 1.33 -18.45
CA THR A 419 4.50 1.77 -17.43
C THR A 419 5.23 2.40 -16.26
N PHE A 420 4.63 3.47 -15.73
CA PHE A 420 5.12 4.18 -14.55
C PHE A 420 4.05 4.14 -13.46
N ASP A 421 4.52 4.15 -12.22
CA ASP A 421 3.74 4.10 -10.99
C ASP A 421 4.39 5.06 -9.99
N GLN A 422 3.74 5.34 -8.86
CA GLN A 422 4.29 6.21 -7.83
C GLN A 422 4.13 5.59 -6.45
N VAL A 423 5.16 5.77 -5.65
CA VAL A 423 5.25 5.26 -4.29
C VAL A 423 5.23 6.45 -3.33
N SER A 424 4.11 6.63 -2.64
CA SER A 424 3.89 7.79 -1.75
C SER A 424 4.31 7.49 -0.31
N MET A 425 4.88 8.49 0.37
CA MET A 425 5.21 8.45 1.79
C MET A 425 4.54 9.64 2.51
N ALA A 426 4.02 9.39 3.72
CA ALA A 426 3.29 10.38 4.50
C ALA A 426 3.78 10.42 5.96
N PRO A 427 3.81 11.59 6.62
CA PRO A 427 4.34 11.72 7.98
C PRO A 427 3.50 10.93 9.00
N LYS A 428 4.09 9.91 9.63
CA LYS A 428 3.49 9.16 10.75
C LYS A 428 4.22 9.45 12.06
N GLN A 429 3.49 9.49 13.17
CA GLN A 429 4.03 9.92 14.46
C GLN A 429 4.42 8.73 15.34
N LEU A 430 5.64 8.76 15.87
CA LEU A 430 6.13 7.83 16.89
C LEU A 430 6.50 8.61 18.14
N ALA A 431 5.99 8.21 19.30
CA ALA A 431 6.25 8.87 20.56
C ALA A 431 6.58 7.89 21.69
N ALA A 432 7.50 8.29 22.57
CA ALA A 432 7.76 7.63 23.85
C ALA A 432 7.50 8.61 24.99
N LEU A 433 6.84 8.14 26.06
CA LEU A 433 6.52 8.92 27.25
C LEU A 433 7.07 8.22 28.48
N SER A 434 7.88 8.94 29.27
CA SER A 434 8.39 8.47 30.56
C SER A 434 8.00 9.44 31.66
N LYS A 435 7.58 8.91 32.82
CA LYS A 435 7.14 9.70 33.99
C LYS A 435 8.12 9.53 35.15
N PHE A 436 8.43 10.62 35.85
CA PHE A 436 9.36 10.64 36.97
C PHE A 436 8.74 11.28 38.19
N SER A 437 8.98 10.74 39.37
CA SER A 437 8.54 11.38 40.61
C SER A 437 9.47 12.52 41.02
N ARG A 438 8.92 13.52 41.69
CA ARG A 438 9.70 14.59 42.31
C ARG A 438 10.79 14.06 43.25
N GLN A 439 10.51 12.99 44.00
CA GLN A 439 11.49 12.38 44.91
C GLN A 439 12.63 11.74 44.13
N THR A 440 12.34 11.03 43.04
CA THR A 440 13.35 10.51 42.11
C THR A 440 14.23 11.66 41.65
N MET A 441 13.65 12.73 41.11
CA MET A 441 14.41 13.88 40.59
C MET A 441 15.24 14.62 41.66
N GLN A 442 14.83 14.61 42.94
CA GLN A 442 15.55 15.25 44.05
C GLN A 442 16.65 14.40 44.68
N GLN A 443 16.48 13.07 44.67
CA GLN A 443 17.45 12.11 45.22
C GLN A 443 18.43 11.61 44.15
N THR A 444 18.31 12.16 42.94
CA THR A 444 19.10 11.77 41.77
C THR A 444 20.48 12.43 41.80
N THR A 445 21.52 11.61 41.79
CA THR A 445 22.87 11.99 41.33
C THR A 445 22.87 12.14 39.80
N PRO A 446 23.79 12.91 39.18
CA PRO A 446 23.74 13.29 37.76
C PRO A 446 23.54 12.18 36.69
N GLY A 447 23.61 10.89 37.06
CA GLY A 447 23.48 9.75 36.14
C GLY A 447 22.06 9.26 35.78
N ILE A 448 20.99 9.53 36.56
CA ILE A 448 19.62 9.09 36.16
C ILE A 448 19.13 9.86 34.94
N GLU A 449 19.60 11.08 34.72
CA GLU A 449 19.22 11.83 33.52
C GLU A 449 19.79 11.22 32.23
N ASP A 450 21.04 10.75 32.28
CA ASP A 450 21.65 10.01 31.18
C ASP A 450 20.93 8.67 30.96
N LEU A 451 20.54 7.99 32.05
CA LEU A 451 19.71 6.79 31.98
C LEU A 451 18.35 7.04 31.32
N VAL A 452 17.69 8.16 31.62
CA VAL A 452 16.39 8.52 31.02
C VAL A 452 16.55 8.84 29.55
N ARG A 453 17.61 9.57 29.18
CA ARG A 453 17.93 9.83 27.78
C ARG A 453 18.16 8.53 27.03
N ASP A 454 18.96 7.63 27.60
CA ASP A 454 19.30 6.37 26.96
C ASP A 454 18.09 5.44 26.86
N ASP A 455 17.23 5.39 27.87
CA ASP A 455 15.96 4.63 27.83
C ASP A 455 15.02 5.16 26.74
N LEU A 456 14.79 6.48 26.68
CA LEU A 456 13.92 7.08 25.66
C LEU A 456 14.49 6.87 24.25
N ASN A 457 15.81 7.06 24.08
CA ASN A 457 16.48 6.85 22.80
C ASN A 457 16.40 5.38 22.36
N LYS A 458 16.69 4.44 23.25
CA LYS A 458 16.60 3.00 22.96
C LYS A 458 15.17 2.61 22.59
N LYS A 459 14.17 3.07 23.34
CA LYS A 459 12.76 2.77 23.04
C LYS A 459 12.33 3.29 21.68
N ILE A 460 12.68 4.53 21.34
CA ILE A 460 12.35 5.11 20.02
C ILE A 460 13.04 4.33 18.91
N ARG A 461 14.34 4.05 19.06
CA ARG A 461 15.13 3.29 18.07
C ARG A 461 14.56 1.89 17.84
N LEU A 462 14.20 1.18 18.91
CA LEU A 462 13.64 -0.17 18.83
C LEU A 462 12.24 -0.17 18.26
N ALA A 463 11.41 0.79 18.63
CA ALA A 463 10.07 0.93 18.06
C ALA A 463 10.13 1.29 16.58
N LEU A 464 11.09 2.14 16.18
CA LEU A 464 11.35 2.48 14.79
C LEU A 464 11.77 1.24 14.00
N ASP A 465 12.78 0.52 14.47
CA ASP A 465 13.29 -0.68 13.80
C ASP A 465 12.25 -1.80 13.68
N LEU A 466 11.44 -2.01 14.73
CA LEU A 466 10.31 -2.94 14.71
C LEU A 466 9.27 -2.54 13.68
N ALA A 467 8.93 -1.24 13.62
CA ALA A 467 7.99 -0.73 12.63
C ALA A 467 8.54 -0.86 11.21
N LEU A 468 9.87 -0.72 11.01
CA LEU A 468 10.50 -0.96 9.72
C LEU A 468 10.40 -2.43 9.29
N LEU A 469 10.50 -3.35 10.24
CA LEU A 469 10.52 -4.77 9.95
C LEU A 469 9.11 -5.38 9.78
N SER A 470 8.23 -5.13 10.73
CA SER A 470 6.91 -5.78 10.85
C SER A 470 5.76 -4.81 11.15
N GLY A 471 5.94 -3.52 10.85
CA GLY A 471 4.89 -2.52 10.96
C GLY A 471 3.64 -2.91 10.17
N SER A 472 2.47 -2.73 10.78
CA SER A 472 1.19 -3.22 10.23
C SER A 472 0.65 -2.42 9.04
N GLY A 473 1.22 -1.24 8.74
CA GLY A 473 0.66 -0.31 7.75
C GLY A 473 -0.67 0.33 8.16
N SER A 474 -1.17 0.02 9.36
CA SER A 474 -2.46 0.46 9.89
C SER A 474 -2.28 1.18 11.23
N ASN A 475 -3.32 1.84 11.75
CA ASN A 475 -3.30 2.54 13.05
C ASN A 475 -2.14 3.54 13.21
N GLY A 476 -1.76 4.21 12.11
CA GLY A 476 -0.66 5.16 12.10
C GLY A 476 0.74 4.54 12.12
N GLN A 477 0.88 3.23 11.94
CA GLN A 477 2.18 2.57 11.76
C GLN A 477 2.61 2.55 10.28
N PRO A 478 3.92 2.62 10.00
CA PRO A 478 4.43 2.33 8.66
C PRO A 478 4.20 0.86 8.29
N THR A 479 4.21 0.58 6.99
CA THR A 479 4.15 -0.80 6.47
C THR A 479 5.56 -1.36 6.49
N GLY A 480 5.81 -2.35 7.34
CA GLY A 480 7.12 -2.99 7.43
C GLY A 480 7.43 -3.89 6.25
N ILE A 481 8.71 -4.23 6.08
CA ILE A 481 9.19 -5.07 4.96
C ILE A 481 8.44 -6.41 4.91
N LEU A 482 8.25 -7.08 6.05
CA LEU A 482 7.59 -8.40 6.11
C LEU A 482 6.10 -8.36 5.74
N ASN A 483 5.45 -7.21 5.86
CA ASN A 483 4.03 -7.02 5.55
C ASN A 483 3.82 -6.34 4.19
N THR A 484 4.90 -6.02 3.46
CA THR A 484 4.81 -5.42 2.13
C THR A 484 4.31 -6.46 1.13
N THR A 485 3.28 -6.12 0.36
CA THR A 485 2.73 -7.01 -0.67
C THR A 485 3.70 -7.14 -1.84
N GLY A 486 3.91 -8.38 -2.33
CA GLY A 486 4.77 -8.65 -3.48
C GLY A 486 6.22 -9.01 -3.13
N ILE A 487 6.56 -9.18 -1.84
CA ILE A 487 7.83 -9.78 -1.46
C ILE A 487 7.86 -11.27 -1.83
N GLY A 488 9.04 -11.78 -2.18
CA GLY A 488 9.28 -13.21 -2.36
C GLY A 488 8.98 -13.98 -1.07
N SER A 489 8.49 -15.22 -1.20
CA SER A 489 8.12 -16.02 -0.03
C SER A 489 8.55 -17.47 -0.23
N VAL A 490 9.44 -17.95 0.63
CA VAL A 490 9.83 -19.36 0.67
C VAL A 490 9.07 -20.04 1.82
N ALA A 491 8.25 -21.03 1.47
CA ALA A 491 7.43 -21.76 2.43
C ALA A 491 8.10 -23.10 2.82
N MET A 492 8.26 -23.33 4.12
CA MET A 492 8.83 -24.56 4.68
C MET A 492 7.83 -25.72 4.84
N GLY A 493 6.56 -25.51 4.50
CA GLY A 493 5.48 -26.52 4.54
C GLY A 493 4.21 -26.04 5.24
N THR A 494 3.24 -26.95 5.42
CA THR A 494 1.91 -26.65 5.98
C THR A 494 1.96 -26.16 7.43
N ASN A 495 2.88 -26.69 8.24
CA ASN A 495 3.03 -26.33 9.67
C ASN A 495 4.41 -25.72 9.97
N GLY A 496 5.09 -25.20 8.95
CA GLY A 496 6.49 -24.82 9.03
C GLY A 496 7.44 -26.01 9.07
N GLY A 497 8.74 -25.71 9.12
CA GLY A 497 9.80 -26.73 9.13
C GLY A 497 11.13 -26.20 9.68
N ASN A 498 12.05 -27.12 9.98
CA ASN A 498 13.41 -26.77 10.39
C ASN A 498 14.13 -26.05 9.25
N ILE A 499 14.91 -25.01 9.56
CA ILE A 499 15.71 -24.31 8.55
C ILE A 499 16.71 -25.27 7.91
N THR A 500 16.80 -25.25 6.59
CA THR A 500 17.79 -25.99 5.79
C THR A 500 18.61 -25.02 4.95
N MET A 501 19.78 -25.46 4.48
CA MET A 501 20.59 -24.65 3.57
C MET A 501 19.89 -24.45 2.22
N GLU A 502 19.10 -25.43 1.79
CA GLU A 502 18.28 -25.37 0.57
C GLU A 502 17.27 -24.21 0.65
N ALA A 503 16.54 -24.08 1.77
CA ALA A 503 15.60 -22.96 1.94
C ALA A 503 16.27 -21.58 1.92
N VAL A 504 17.52 -21.48 2.41
CA VAL A 504 18.29 -20.24 2.32
C VAL A 504 18.73 -19.95 0.88
N ILE A 505 19.07 -20.98 0.10
CA ILE A 505 19.39 -20.83 -1.32
C ILE A 505 18.12 -20.48 -2.12
N ASP A 506 16.97 -21.05 -1.76
CA ASP A 506 15.69 -20.72 -2.38
C ASP A 506 15.32 -19.25 -2.15
N LEU A 507 15.63 -18.67 -0.98
CA LEU A 507 15.48 -17.23 -0.74
C LEU A 507 16.31 -16.38 -1.72
N GLU A 508 17.52 -16.81 -2.05
CA GLU A 508 18.34 -16.13 -3.06
C GLU A 508 17.78 -16.31 -4.46
N ASN A 509 17.25 -17.50 -4.75
CA ASN A 509 16.67 -17.81 -6.04
C ASN A 509 15.43 -16.97 -6.33
N GLU A 510 14.57 -16.70 -5.33
CA GLU A 510 13.42 -15.79 -5.49
C GLU A 510 13.87 -14.40 -5.98
N LEU A 511 14.87 -13.79 -5.32
CA LEU A 511 15.45 -12.52 -5.79
C LEU A 511 16.17 -12.65 -7.14
N GLY A 512 16.79 -13.80 -7.39
CA GLY A 512 17.46 -14.10 -8.65
C GLY A 512 16.51 -14.14 -9.84
N GLN A 513 15.31 -14.72 -9.67
CA GLN A 513 14.27 -14.76 -10.68
C GLN A 513 13.80 -13.36 -11.06
N ASP A 514 13.72 -12.46 -10.09
CA ASP A 514 13.30 -11.06 -10.29
C ASP A 514 14.46 -10.11 -10.68
N ASN A 515 15.67 -10.64 -10.89
CA ASN A 515 16.89 -9.87 -11.18
C ASN A 515 17.21 -8.82 -10.11
N ALA A 516 16.87 -9.09 -8.85
CA ALA A 516 17.01 -8.17 -7.74
C ALA A 516 18.27 -8.43 -6.87
N LEU A 517 19.18 -9.31 -7.33
CA LEU A 517 20.48 -9.58 -6.69
C LEU A 517 21.50 -8.46 -6.97
N THR A 518 21.17 -7.23 -6.58
CA THR A 518 22.04 -6.05 -6.73
C THR A 518 21.99 -5.17 -5.48
N GLY A 519 23.05 -4.38 -5.25
CA GLY A 519 23.10 -3.42 -4.15
C GLY A 519 23.52 -4.03 -2.80
N ASN A 520 23.01 -3.44 -1.72
CA ASN A 520 23.28 -3.85 -0.34
C ASN A 520 22.40 -5.04 0.10
N LEU A 521 22.82 -6.24 -0.31
CA LEU A 521 22.14 -7.50 0.02
C LEU A 521 22.58 -8.02 1.40
N GLY A 522 21.61 -8.43 2.23
CA GLY A 522 21.89 -8.99 3.55
C GLY A 522 20.78 -9.87 4.09
N TYR A 523 21.13 -10.70 5.07
CA TYR A 523 20.22 -11.58 5.78
C TYR A 523 19.91 -11.06 7.18
N LEU A 524 18.64 -10.91 7.52
CA LEU A 524 18.19 -10.55 8.86
C LEU A 524 17.40 -11.70 9.48
N THR A 525 17.82 -12.16 10.66
CA THR A 525 17.17 -13.29 11.36
C THR A 525 17.18 -13.12 12.87
N ASN A 526 16.59 -14.04 13.62
CA ASN A 526 16.59 -14.02 15.08
C ASN A 526 17.64 -14.99 15.68
N SER A 527 17.86 -14.89 16.99
CA SER A 527 18.84 -15.75 17.69
C SER A 527 18.47 -17.25 17.67
N LYS A 528 17.18 -17.58 17.58
CA LYS A 528 16.71 -18.98 17.55
C LYS A 528 17.07 -19.65 16.22
N VAL A 529 16.79 -18.99 15.11
CA VAL A 529 17.16 -19.43 13.75
C VAL A 529 18.68 -19.47 13.62
N MET A 530 19.40 -18.46 14.11
CA MET A 530 20.87 -18.47 14.14
C MET A 530 21.43 -19.68 14.89
N THR A 531 20.79 -20.10 15.99
CA THR A 531 21.17 -21.31 16.72
C THR A 531 20.95 -22.57 15.89
N GLN A 532 19.86 -22.65 15.14
CA GLN A 532 19.61 -23.79 14.25
C GLN A 532 20.58 -23.81 13.05
N LEU A 533 20.89 -22.65 12.46
CA LEU A 533 21.90 -22.53 11.41
C LEU A 533 23.27 -23.06 11.86
N LYS A 534 23.68 -22.76 13.09
CA LYS A 534 24.92 -23.28 13.69
C LYS A 534 24.91 -24.79 13.93
N LYS A 535 23.73 -25.40 14.07
CA LYS A 535 23.58 -26.85 14.28
C LYS A 535 23.56 -27.65 12.97
N LEU A 536 23.44 -27.00 11.82
CA LEU A 536 23.44 -27.66 10.51
C LEU A 536 24.76 -28.40 10.26
N ARG A 537 24.67 -29.61 9.69
CA ARG A 537 25.81 -30.47 9.38
C ARG A 537 25.85 -30.83 7.90
N ALA A 538 27.04 -31.17 7.42
CA ALA A 538 27.22 -31.73 6.09
C ALA A 538 26.57 -33.13 6.03
N GLY A 539 25.50 -33.26 5.23
CA GLY A 539 24.73 -34.50 5.08
C GLY A 539 23.34 -34.49 5.74
N GLY A 540 22.98 -33.43 6.47
CA GLY A 540 21.67 -33.30 7.14
C GLY A 540 21.79 -32.74 8.57
N SER A 541 20.71 -32.85 9.37
CA SER A 541 20.69 -32.44 10.79
C SER A 541 20.44 -33.60 11.76
N ALA A 542 20.64 -34.84 11.32
CA ALA A 542 20.46 -36.04 12.12
C ALA A 542 21.71 -36.37 12.97
N ALA A 543 21.49 -37.12 14.05
CA ALA A 543 22.55 -37.67 14.88
C ALA A 543 23.30 -38.78 14.11
N GLY A 544 24.31 -38.38 13.34
CA GLY A 544 25.09 -39.26 12.45
C GLY A 544 25.65 -38.53 11.23
N ASP A 545 25.09 -37.37 10.89
CA ASP A 545 25.56 -36.54 9.79
C ASP A 545 26.90 -35.89 10.12
N GLY A 546 27.65 -35.53 9.07
CA GLY A 546 29.06 -35.16 9.07
C GLY A 546 29.42 -33.91 9.87
N VAL A 547 30.51 -33.24 9.48
CA VAL A 547 31.00 -32.05 10.20
C VAL A 547 29.97 -30.91 10.19
N PHE A 548 29.93 -30.10 11.23
CA PHE A 548 29.11 -28.88 11.25
C PHE A 548 29.50 -27.96 10.08
N LEU A 549 28.51 -27.33 9.46
CA LEU A 549 28.75 -26.35 8.39
C LEU A 549 29.44 -25.09 8.91
N TYR A 550 29.23 -24.77 10.19
CA TYR A 550 29.88 -23.69 10.91
C TYR A 550 30.79 -24.26 11.99
N ASN A 551 32.07 -23.91 11.95
CA ASN A 551 33.07 -24.56 12.78
C ASN A 551 33.13 -23.95 14.19
N THR A 552 33.22 -24.78 15.21
CA THR A 552 33.44 -24.39 16.60
C THR A 552 34.92 -24.13 16.94
N ASP A 553 35.85 -24.55 16.09
CA ASP A 553 37.30 -24.36 16.26
C ASP A 553 37.78 -23.05 15.61
N LEU A 554 38.22 -22.10 16.45
CA LEU A 554 38.77 -20.80 16.06
C LEU A 554 40.09 -20.91 15.27
N SER A 555 40.75 -22.07 15.28
CA SER A 555 42.07 -22.28 14.68
C SER A 555 42.04 -22.95 13.30
N ALA A 556 40.89 -23.47 12.86
CA ALA A 556 40.80 -24.09 11.54
C ALA A 556 40.53 -23.06 10.44
N ILE A 557 41.17 -23.25 9.28
CA ILE A 557 40.94 -22.44 8.08
C ILE A 557 39.60 -22.86 7.45
N GLY A 558 38.52 -22.16 7.83
CA GLY A 558 37.11 -22.40 7.46
C GLY A 558 36.16 -21.49 8.26
N ARG A 559 34.88 -21.36 7.85
CA ARG A 559 33.90 -20.40 8.42
C ARG A 559 33.83 -20.50 9.96
N GLY A 560 34.18 -19.41 10.66
CA GLY A 560 34.33 -19.34 12.11
C GLY A 560 33.05 -19.58 12.95
N PRO A 561 33.12 -19.44 14.29
CA PRO A 561 32.10 -19.93 15.25
C PRO A 561 30.74 -19.23 15.18
N THR A 562 30.68 -18.06 14.56
CA THR A 562 29.41 -17.41 14.20
C THR A 562 29.49 -17.06 12.72
N PRO A 563 28.46 -17.41 11.91
CA PRO A 563 28.38 -16.93 10.54
C PRO A 563 28.35 -15.40 10.57
N GLY A 564 29.40 -14.74 10.08
CA GLY A 564 29.36 -13.30 9.75
C GLY A 564 28.77 -13.05 8.36
N ALA A 565 28.76 -14.09 7.52
CA ALA A 565 28.14 -14.11 6.22
C ALA A 565 27.67 -15.53 5.88
N ILE A 566 26.60 -15.64 5.10
CA ILE A 566 26.09 -16.87 4.50
C ILE A 566 26.00 -16.64 2.99
N ASN A 567 26.48 -17.60 2.19
CA ASN A 567 26.55 -17.51 0.72
C ASN A 567 27.25 -16.26 0.14
N GLY A 568 28.09 -15.59 0.94
CA GLY A 568 28.79 -14.37 0.52
C GLY A 568 28.10 -13.07 0.95
N TYR A 569 26.90 -13.15 1.53
CA TYR A 569 26.15 -12.00 2.04
C TYR A 569 26.19 -11.93 3.57
N PRO A 570 26.26 -10.73 4.17
CA PRO A 570 26.26 -10.56 5.63
C PRO A 570 24.97 -11.09 6.25
N ILE A 571 25.08 -11.63 7.48
CA ILE A 571 23.92 -12.05 8.27
C ILE A 571 23.93 -11.40 9.65
N LEU A 572 22.81 -10.79 10.02
CA LEU A 572 22.64 -10.10 11.29
C LEU A 572 21.53 -10.78 12.14
N PRO A 573 21.86 -11.27 13.34
CA PRO A 573 20.86 -11.71 14.29
C PRO A 573 20.29 -10.51 15.08
N SER A 574 18.99 -10.28 15.00
CA SER A 574 18.23 -9.37 15.86
C SER A 574 16.96 -10.03 16.38
N ASN A 575 16.69 -9.89 17.68
CA ASN A 575 15.46 -10.36 18.30
C ASN A 575 14.24 -9.44 18.01
N GLN A 576 14.41 -8.38 17.20
CA GLN A 576 13.29 -7.66 16.60
C GLN A 576 12.60 -8.50 15.51
N VAL A 577 13.33 -9.44 14.89
CA VAL A 577 12.76 -10.38 13.93
C VAL A 577 11.80 -11.34 14.65
N PRO A 578 10.54 -11.45 14.21
CA PRO A 578 9.53 -12.19 14.93
C PRO A 578 9.90 -13.68 15.06
N SER A 579 9.62 -14.23 16.25
CA SER A 579 9.91 -15.62 16.63
C SER A 579 8.69 -16.38 17.17
N ASN A 580 7.52 -15.78 16.97
CA ASN A 580 6.22 -16.14 17.51
C ASN A 580 5.13 -16.08 16.42
N LEU A 581 5.50 -16.31 15.17
CA LEU A 581 4.55 -16.40 14.05
C LEU A 581 3.75 -17.71 14.16
N THR A 582 2.60 -17.72 13.49
CA THR A 582 1.69 -18.88 13.45
C THR A 582 1.49 -19.34 12.02
N LYS A 583 1.65 -20.64 11.76
CA LYS A 583 1.35 -21.25 10.46
C LYS A 583 0.74 -22.64 10.64
N GLY A 584 -0.43 -22.87 10.04
CA GLY A 584 -1.15 -24.14 10.17
C GLY A 584 -1.46 -24.43 11.64
N THR A 585 -1.06 -25.60 12.13
CA THR A 585 -1.21 -25.98 13.55
C THR A 585 -0.08 -25.48 14.45
N SER A 586 1.01 -24.96 13.89
CA SER A 586 2.14 -24.38 14.64
C SER A 586 1.79 -22.97 15.08
N SER A 587 1.27 -22.84 16.31
CA SER A 587 0.90 -21.56 16.94
C SER A 587 2.07 -20.95 17.70
N SER A 588 2.40 -19.69 17.39
CA SER A 588 3.39 -18.87 18.12
C SER A 588 4.79 -19.50 18.25
N ASN A 589 5.17 -20.34 17.30
CA ASN A 589 6.44 -21.08 17.32
C ASN A 589 7.24 -20.92 16.01
N CYS A 590 6.71 -20.17 15.05
CA CYS A 590 7.40 -19.91 13.79
C CYS A 590 8.25 -18.65 13.90
N SER A 591 9.45 -18.74 13.34
CA SER A 591 10.46 -17.69 13.28
C SER A 591 10.63 -17.20 11.84
N ALA A 592 10.95 -15.91 11.70
CA ALA A 592 11.21 -15.31 10.40
C ALA A 592 12.71 -15.22 10.06
N MET A 593 13.00 -15.24 8.77
CA MET A 593 14.28 -14.88 8.17
C MET A 593 14.01 -14.07 6.91
N LEU A 594 14.62 -12.89 6.82
CA LEU A 594 14.50 -11.96 5.70
C LEU A 594 15.81 -11.95 4.92
N TYR A 595 15.71 -11.90 3.59
CA TYR A 595 16.81 -11.63 2.68
C TYR A 595 16.39 -10.53 1.72
N GLY A 596 17.25 -9.55 1.47
CA GLY A 596 16.93 -8.52 0.48
C GLY A 596 17.94 -7.41 0.35
N ASN A 597 17.68 -6.54 -0.62
CA ASN A 597 18.46 -5.32 -0.85
C ASN A 597 17.94 -4.17 0.01
N PHE A 598 18.67 -3.82 1.07
CA PHE A 598 18.25 -2.75 1.99
C PHE A 598 18.32 -1.35 1.36
N ASP A 599 19.00 -1.15 0.22
CA ASP A 599 18.98 0.12 -0.50
C ASP A 599 17.60 0.46 -1.08
N ASP A 600 16.78 -0.57 -1.37
CA ASP A 600 15.38 -0.43 -1.81
C ASP A 600 14.40 -0.20 -0.65
N CYS A 601 14.88 -0.21 0.61
CA CYS A 601 14.12 0.26 1.75
C CYS A 601 14.44 1.73 2.00
N VAL A 602 13.44 2.60 1.78
CA VAL A 602 13.58 4.04 1.97
C VAL A 602 12.88 4.45 3.26
N VAL A 603 13.63 5.04 4.19
CA VAL A 603 13.12 5.59 5.45
C VAL A 603 13.07 7.10 5.34
N GLY A 604 11.88 7.68 5.50
CA GLY A 604 11.66 9.11 5.52
C GLY A 604 11.55 9.62 6.94
N LEU A 605 12.35 10.64 7.27
CA LEU A 605 12.28 11.37 8.54
C LEU A 605 11.81 12.80 8.26
N TRP A 606 10.67 13.16 8.84
CA TRP A 606 10.10 14.49 8.72
C TRP A 606 10.63 15.40 9.81
N GLY A 607 10.96 16.62 9.43
CA GLY A 607 11.71 17.53 10.30
C GLY A 607 13.18 17.13 10.46
N SER A 608 13.91 17.88 11.28
CA SER A 608 15.36 17.75 11.45
C SER A 608 15.77 17.26 12.84
N GLY A 609 14.83 16.75 13.65
CA GLY A 609 15.13 16.24 14.97
C GLY A 609 13.96 15.58 15.70
N VAL A 610 14.27 15.05 16.89
CA VAL A 610 13.27 14.54 17.84
C VAL A 610 12.81 15.72 18.71
N GLU A 611 11.49 15.90 18.85
CA GLU A 611 10.92 16.89 19.78
C GLU A 611 10.89 16.28 21.19
N ILE A 612 11.56 16.93 22.14
CA ILE A 612 11.44 16.60 23.57
C ILE A 612 10.49 17.63 24.21
N THR A 613 9.38 17.15 24.76
CA THR A 613 8.41 17.95 25.51
C THR A 613 8.45 17.54 26.99
N LEU A 614 8.59 18.53 27.86
CA LEU A 614 8.32 18.36 29.29
C LEU A 614 6.91 18.83 29.61
N GLY A 615 6.19 18.06 30.40
CA GLY A 615 4.85 18.42 30.81
C GLY A 615 4.44 17.78 32.12
N GLU A 616 3.33 18.29 32.65
CA GLU A 616 2.60 17.69 33.75
C GLU A 616 1.15 17.61 33.26
N ASP A 617 0.61 16.40 33.10
CA ASP A 617 -0.83 16.24 32.94
C ASP A 617 -1.52 16.52 34.28
N SER A 618 -2.83 16.74 34.25
CA SER A 618 -3.69 16.90 35.43
C SER A 618 -3.44 15.84 36.50
N ASP A 619 -3.25 14.58 36.09
CA ASP A 619 -2.92 13.47 36.98
C ASP A 619 -1.48 13.56 37.52
N ASP A 620 -0.53 13.99 36.69
CA ASP A 620 0.88 14.13 37.08
C ASP A 620 1.06 15.23 38.12
N PHE A 621 0.38 16.36 37.93
CA PHE A 621 0.37 17.48 38.88
C PHE A 621 -0.16 17.03 40.25
N SER A 622 -1.24 16.24 40.26
CA SER A 622 -1.81 15.71 41.50
C SER A 622 -0.90 14.72 42.25
N LYS A 623 0.04 14.09 41.54
CA LYS A 623 0.93 13.03 42.04
C LYS A 623 2.40 13.46 42.15
N MET A 624 2.70 14.74 41.98
CA MET A 624 4.07 15.28 41.94
C MET A 624 4.98 14.51 40.96
N LEU A 625 4.44 14.20 39.77
CA LEU A 625 5.17 13.56 38.68
C LEU A 625 5.51 14.60 37.60
N THR A 626 6.62 14.38 36.90
CA THR A 626 7.00 15.11 35.70
C THR A 626 7.07 14.13 34.53
N SER A 627 6.40 14.45 33.44
CA SER A 627 6.37 13.65 32.22
C SER A 627 7.36 14.20 31.19
N VAL A 628 8.17 13.32 30.62
CA VAL A 628 9.07 13.61 29.49
C VAL A 628 8.56 12.82 28.29
N ARG A 629 8.21 13.53 27.22
CA ARG A 629 7.75 12.96 25.96
C ARG A 629 8.79 13.23 24.89
N ALA A 630 9.18 12.20 24.15
CA ALA A 630 9.99 12.32 22.95
C ALA A 630 9.16 11.89 21.73
N VAL A 631 9.05 12.76 20.72
CA VAL A 631 8.24 12.54 19.51
C VAL A 631 9.12 12.65 18.27
N THR A 632 8.98 11.71 17.35
CA THR A 632 9.61 11.74 16.03
C THR A 632 8.57 11.43 14.96
N THR A 633 8.73 12.02 13.79
CA THR A 633 7.85 11.77 12.65
C THR A 633 8.61 11.01 11.58
N MET A 634 8.10 9.86 11.16
CA MET A 634 8.73 9.01 10.17
C MET A 634 7.73 8.21 9.35
N ASP A 635 8.20 7.65 8.25
CA ASP A 635 7.50 6.65 7.45
C ASP A 635 8.56 5.83 6.71
N MET A 636 8.17 4.70 6.17
CA MET A 636 9.05 3.95 5.28
C MET A 636 8.29 3.43 4.09
N VAL A 637 9.03 3.16 3.04
CA VAL A 637 8.49 2.48 1.88
C VAL A 637 9.54 1.61 1.22
N VAL A 638 9.08 0.48 0.70
CA VAL A 638 9.89 -0.41 -0.12
C VAL A 638 9.70 0.00 -1.58
N THR A 639 10.77 0.46 -2.24
CA THR A 639 10.71 0.92 -3.64
C THR A 639 10.49 -0.22 -4.62
N ARG A 640 10.97 -1.42 -4.29
CA ARG A 640 10.80 -2.65 -5.08
C ARG A 640 10.55 -3.80 -4.11
N ALA A 641 9.33 -4.32 -4.12
CA ALA A 641 8.97 -5.42 -3.22
C ALA A 641 9.72 -6.71 -3.61
N GLU A 642 9.98 -6.87 -4.92
CA GLU A 642 10.71 -7.96 -5.54
C GLU A 642 12.18 -8.03 -5.07
N SER A 643 12.70 -6.94 -4.49
CA SER A 643 14.04 -6.89 -3.88
C SER A 643 14.13 -7.51 -2.48
N PHE A 644 13.05 -8.09 -1.97
CA PHE A 644 12.99 -8.73 -0.67
C PHE A 644 12.29 -10.08 -0.76
N ALA A 645 12.78 -11.05 0.02
CA ALA A 645 12.14 -12.33 0.22
C ALA A 645 12.22 -12.76 1.69
N ALA A 646 11.20 -13.46 2.16
CA ALA A 646 11.13 -13.91 3.55
C ALA A 646 10.71 -15.38 3.68
N ILE A 647 11.28 -16.05 4.67
CA ILE A 647 10.72 -17.28 5.26
C ILE A 647 10.04 -16.87 6.55
N LEU A 648 8.77 -17.23 6.73
CA LEU A 648 7.97 -16.86 7.90
C LEU A 648 7.63 -18.05 8.82
N ASP A 649 8.05 -19.26 8.44
CA ASP A 649 7.59 -20.51 9.04
C ASP A 649 8.72 -21.45 9.48
N ILE A 650 9.85 -20.88 9.89
CA ILE A 650 10.93 -21.66 10.48
C ILE A 650 10.53 -22.11 11.87
N THR A 651 10.46 -23.42 12.13
CA THR A 651 10.21 -23.93 13.48
C THR A 651 11.52 -23.87 14.27
N ALA A 652 11.73 -22.78 15.02
CA ALA A 652 12.94 -22.54 15.80
C ALA A 652 12.68 -21.70 17.04
#